data_AF-A0A078KZ50-F1
#
_entry.id   AF-A0A078KZ50-F1
#
_cell.length_a   1.000
_cell.length_b   1.000
_cell.length_c   1.000
_cell.angle_alpha   90.00
_cell.angle_beta   90.00
_cell.angle_gamma   90.00
#
_symmetry.space_group_name_H-M   'P 1'
#
loop_
_entity.id
_entity.type
_entity.pdbx_description
1 polymer ?
#
loop_
_entity_poly.entity_id
_entity_poly.type
_entity_poly.pdbx_seq_one_letter_code
_entity_poly.pdbx_strand_id
1 'polypeptide(L)'
;MVLECDKITSELEKYENLISDLITIIGPDSHSMFSGIISQINSLKERCLDKAIKEKELLDELNIKFNEIEDSACYLFEFIMRNSTTKKQYEWLENPSKDKQKIDVIRENMENFKIAVIETNESYLVKLRQQKALLESQGNKKLSDKLNKISSCIQKIEENLSVLSFEDLEINRLLQPVRNTKKKIAADIRDGSGLNFHNEKQENEFYLRKNVEDLYEQFNALADLNASLNLAVSDIDKLGQNSSTISNAISLFREAEQSSKQLIEKTFNSWTQLYNIIKPENHQALINELNAAIKKLSNLNKEKSALQDLILSKQKRIIPTESSVAELKHCLEQDKHNLRDKLELFLSVFSILDLRDREDSDNSYFIEKLQNFIEIISQDLQADGIPINHKPVAKFSQEMQQHIGEKLKWHLLGKDDKKSISMDAIAHFLNELFKPSQDDLSEPSIGQRLFNIFDSSSIEKAQVETLKKQIIALRTLTDKIQQFPISEIKDHHTLKTVQIEQDKETARKVEQLQISINNSIENLRSKLALMSNKFTSYEEVEHGRKILNSLEQFKSRLAISFDEYNQKIERLLTIESPFERLGEVTNLQESFLRDLASFEKEFKAADGLNSLAVKAQLSLLSLYNTEKSKLIHDLRSSINNARAALGVYHQDEEIKEKLAAEHKVLEDIIASDQSQSLFKIEFDISFKITALQGQVQMVRAKIKDDCRPTVGEINNQLRAFNASALSAHNPFITVLGEKQNLASQEATRLNDEFNALDQRPATELLTSVRKLEDAVTQAEKHLQQRNSMLTKALIIQRRMESKEYKMSLRLIVKLQEEFVRLLDETHIKAAIKNHPDDQQALEELRQNPQALFQGNNLSKEQVDLLDKVDLRLNKLKAIANDFKLMNNNYINRNLDLLGDERYGNLLLSKVEAHIHNSQMEHFSDGKRSDFVQWLRTNILKPVQSLTHYVGFKIGVESYTKNRFFTTAGATKTEDLLVVTGNELYTNLAAAAA
;
A
#
# COMPACT_ATOMS: atom_id res chain seq x y z
N MET A 1 -27.63 10.98 -32.31
CA MET A 1 -27.54 12.37 -31.80
C MET A 1 -28.82 12.87 -31.14
N VAL A 2 -29.93 13.21 -31.82
CA VAL A 2 -31.20 13.54 -31.10
C VAL A 2 -31.62 12.41 -30.15
N LEU A 3 -31.64 11.16 -30.66
CA LEU A 3 -31.87 9.95 -29.86
C LEU A 3 -30.86 9.72 -28.73
N GLU A 4 -29.65 10.27 -28.81
CA GLU A 4 -28.62 10.12 -27.77
C GLU A 4 -28.70 11.23 -26.72
N CYS A 5 -29.00 12.47 -27.12
CA CYS A 5 -29.32 13.56 -26.19
C CYS A 5 -30.59 13.26 -25.39
N ASP A 6 -31.60 12.63 -26.02
CA ASP A 6 -32.80 12.14 -25.32
C ASP A 6 -32.45 11.05 -24.31
N LYS A 7 -31.50 10.16 -24.66
CA LYS A 7 -31.00 9.12 -23.74
C LYS A 7 -30.24 9.72 -22.56
N ILE A 8 -29.32 10.66 -22.79
CA ILE A 8 -28.58 11.36 -21.73
C ILE A 8 -29.55 12.12 -20.82
N THR A 9 -30.51 12.85 -21.39
CA THR A 9 -31.55 13.56 -20.63
C THR A 9 -32.36 12.61 -19.74
N SER A 10 -32.79 11.47 -20.30
CA SER A 10 -33.53 10.45 -19.54
C SER A 10 -32.71 9.82 -18.42
N GLU A 11 -31.41 9.56 -18.62
CA GLU A 11 -30.55 9.07 -17.53
C GLU A 11 -30.32 10.13 -16.46
N LEU A 12 -30.13 11.40 -16.84
CA LEU A 12 -29.99 12.51 -15.90
C LEU A 12 -31.24 12.72 -15.04
N GLU A 13 -32.44 12.52 -15.59
CA GLU A 13 -33.70 12.53 -14.81
C GLU A 13 -33.72 11.44 -13.74
N LYS A 14 -33.14 10.27 -14.00
CA LYS A 14 -33.07 9.22 -12.98
C LYS A 14 -32.16 9.62 -11.81
N TYR A 15 -31.04 10.29 -12.07
CA TYR A 15 -30.18 10.81 -11.01
C TYR A 15 -30.87 11.93 -10.21
N GLU A 16 -31.60 12.81 -10.87
CA GLU A 16 -32.37 13.87 -10.21
C GLU A 16 -33.46 13.28 -9.29
N ASN A 17 -34.16 12.24 -9.75
CA ASN A 17 -35.14 11.52 -8.93
C ASN A 17 -34.47 10.86 -7.71
N LEU A 18 -33.33 10.18 -7.89
CA LEU A 18 -32.58 9.59 -6.77
C LEU A 18 -32.10 10.66 -5.77
N ILE A 19 -31.67 11.82 -6.25
CA ILE A 19 -31.27 12.94 -5.38
C ILE A 19 -32.47 13.43 -4.57
N SER A 20 -33.62 13.59 -5.23
CA SER A 20 -34.87 13.97 -4.56
C SER A 20 -35.26 12.94 -3.50
N ASP A 21 -35.23 11.66 -3.83
CA ASP A 21 -35.54 10.57 -2.90
C ASP A 21 -34.60 10.58 -1.69
N LEU A 22 -33.29 10.79 -1.89
CA LEU A 22 -32.33 10.86 -0.79
C LEU A 22 -32.55 12.09 0.10
N ILE A 23 -32.89 13.23 -0.49
CA ILE A 23 -33.28 14.44 0.26
C ILE A 23 -34.52 14.14 1.12
N THR A 24 -35.49 13.35 0.64
CA THR A 24 -36.64 12.97 1.48
C THR A 24 -36.26 12.07 2.65
N ILE A 25 -35.25 11.19 2.50
CA ILE A 25 -34.79 10.29 3.57
C ILE A 25 -33.98 11.04 4.63
N ILE A 26 -33.13 11.99 4.23
CA ILE A 26 -32.20 12.70 5.13
C ILE A 26 -32.84 13.96 5.71
N GLY A 27 -33.82 14.52 5.00
CA GLY A 27 -34.56 15.71 5.38
C GLY A 27 -34.27 16.91 4.46
N PRO A 28 -35.21 17.87 4.40
CA PRO A 28 -35.21 18.97 3.42
C PRO A 28 -34.01 19.92 3.56
N ASP A 29 -33.38 20.01 4.73
CA ASP A 29 -32.22 20.88 4.98
C ASP A 29 -30.95 20.42 4.22
N SER A 30 -30.93 19.17 3.74
CA SER A 30 -29.84 18.60 2.96
C SER A 30 -29.78 19.10 1.50
N HIS A 31 -30.81 19.83 1.03
CA HIS A 31 -30.90 20.31 -0.35
C HIS A 31 -29.67 21.15 -0.80
N SER A 32 -29.10 21.90 0.14
CA SER A 32 -27.87 22.70 -0.11
C SER A 32 -26.67 21.84 -0.52
N MET A 33 -26.57 20.60 -0.02
CA MET A 33 -25.47 19.67 -0.32
C MET A 33 -25.52 19.13 -1.76
N PHE A 34 -26.71 19.09 -2.36
CA PHE A 34 -26.93 18.59 -3.74
C PHE A 34 -26.95 19.71 -4.78
N SER A 35 -26.97 20.98 -4.37
CA SER A 35 -27.10 22.15 -5.25
C SER A 35 -26.08 22.18 -6.39
N GLY A 36 -24.83 21.79 -6.12
CA GLY A 36 -23.77 21.71 -7.14
C GLY A 36 -24.05 20.68 -8.23
N ILE A 37 -24.45 19.46 -7.86
CA ILE A 37 -24.77 18.39 -8.82
C ILE A 37 -26.07 18.71 -9.57
N ILE A 38 -27.10 19.22 -8.88
CA ILE A 38 -28.36 19.63 -9.52
C ILE A 38 -28.09 20.73 -10.57
N SER A 39 -27.20 21.69 -10.27
CA SER A 39 -26.80 22.72 -11.24
C SER A 39 -26.07 22.13 -12.45
N GLN A 40 -25.21 21.13 -12.25
CA GLN A 40 -24.53 20.43 -13.35
C GLN A 40 -25.50 19.61 -14.21
N ILE A 41 -26.44 18.90 -13.59
CA ILE A 41 -27.50 18.15 -14.28
C ILE A 41 -28.33 19.10 -15.16
N ASN A 42 -28.79 20.22 -14.60
CA ASN A 42 -29.60 21.20 -15.32
C ASN A 42 -28.81 21.85 -16.47
N SER A 43 -27.55 22.21 -16.24
CA SER A 43 -26.68 22.76 -17.29
C SER A 43 -26.46 21.78 -18.44
N LEU A 44 -26.32 20.47 -18.15
CA LEU A 44 -26.15 19.46 -19.19
C LEU A 44 -27.46 19.17 -19.93
N LYS A 45 -28.61 19.18 -19.25
CA LYS A 45 -29.95 19.07 -19.85
C LYS A 45 -30.23 20.25 -20.79
N GLU A 46 -29.94 21.48 -20.36
CA GLU A 46 -30.09 22.67 -21.21
C GLU A 46 -29.22 22.60 -22.47
N ARG A 47 -27.97 22.11 -22.34
CA ARG A 47 -27.11 21.85 -23.49
C ARG A 47 -27.68 20.77 -24.41
N CYS A 48 -28.26 19.68 -23.87
CA CYS A 48 -28.88 18.63 -24.68
C CYS A 48 -30.14 19.10 -25.44
N LEU A 49 -30.82 20.14 -24.93
CA LEU A 49 -32.01 20.75 -25.54
C LEU A 49 -31.68 21.80 -26.62
N ASP A 50 -30.43 22.26 -26.71
CA ASP A 50 -30.00 23.20 -27.74
C ASP A 50 -29.98 22.53 -29.13
N LYS A 51 -30.94 22.90 -29.98
CA LYS A 51 -31.12 22.36 -31.33
C LYS A 51 -29.98 22.71 -32.31
N ALA A 52 -29.02 23.55 -31.89
CA ALA A 52 -27.86 23.93 -32.71
C ALA A 52 -26.73 22.90 -32.71
N ILE A 53 -26.76 21.89 -31.83
CA ILE A 53 -25.74 20.83 -31.81
C ILE A 53 -25.87 20.02 -33.10
N LYS A 54 -24.84 20.03 -33.95
CA LYS A 54 -24.81 19.28 -35.23
C LYS A 54 -23.50 18.50 -35.45
N GLU A 55 -22.60 18.46 -34.47
CA GLU A 55 -21.26 17.87 -34.63
C GLU A 55 -21.04 16.69 -33.68
N LYS A 56 -20.34 15.66 -34.19
CA LYS A 56 -20.02 14.42 -33.46
C LYS A 56 -19.05 14.67 -32.29
N GLU A 57 -18.13 15.63 -32.42
CA GLU A 57 -17.19 16.01 -31.35
C GLU A 57 -17.89 16.55 -30.10
N LEU A 58 -19.05 17.19 -30.28
CA LEU A 58 -19.89 17.69 -29.19
C LEU A 58 -20.60 16.57 -28.42
N LEU A 59 -20.94 15.45 -29.07
CA LEU A 59 -21.55 14.30 -28.41
C LEU A 59 -20.56 13.59 -27.46
N ASP A 60 -19.29 13.53 -27.84
CA ASP A 60 -18.24 12.99 -26.98
C ASP A 60 -18.02 13.89 -25.76
N GLU A 61 -18.06 15.23 -25.92
CA GLU A 61 -18.03 16.17 -24.78
C GLU A 61 -19.24 15.99 -23.84
N LEU A 62 -20.45 15.80 -24.40
CA LEU A 62 -21.66 15.56 -23.59
C LEU A 62 -21.58 14.24 -22.81
N ASN A 63 -21.06 13.17 -23.42
CA ASN A 63 -20.87 11.88 -22.75
C ASN A 63 -19.80 11.96 -21.65
N ILE A 64 -18.71 12.70 -21.87
CA ILE A 64 -17.70 12.95 -20.84
C ILE A 64 -18.32 13.66 -19.64
N LYS A 65 -19.07 14.74 -19.87
CA LYS A 65 -19.75 15.47 -18.79
C LYS A 65 -20.83 14.65 -18.09
N PHE A 66 -21.54 13.80 -18.83
CA PHE A 66 -22.49 12.86 -18.24
C PHE A 66 -21.79 11.88 -17.29
N ASN A 67 -20.66 11.29 -17.71
CA ASN A 67 -19.88 10.38 -16.87
C ASN A 67 -19.30 11.09 -15.62
N GLU A 68 -18.85 12.35 -15.76
CA GLU A 68 -18.39 13.17 -14.63
C GLU A 68 -19.51 13.42 -13.61
N ILE A 69 -20.73 13.69 -14.08
CA ILE A 69 -21.92 13.85 -13.23
C ILE A 69 -22.28 12.52 -12.56
N GLU A 70 -22.24 11.41 -13.30
CA GLU A 70 -22.49 10.07 -12.77
C GLU A 70 -21.49 9.71 -11.66
N ASP A 71 -20.20 9.95 -11.85
CA ASP A 71 -19.16 9.68 -10.84
C ASP A 71 -19.31 10.62 -9.63
N SER A 72 -19.59 11.89 -9.87
CA SER A 72 -19.83 12.88 -8.81
C SER A 72 -21.06 12.53 -7.97
N ALA A 73 -22.13 12.07 -8.63
CA ALA A 73 -23.34 11.59 -7.97
C ALA A 73 -23.00 10.36 -7.13
N CYS A 74 -22.38 9.31 -7.70
CA CYS A 74 -22.00 8.10 -6.96
C CYS A 74 -21.20 8.44 -5.70
N TYR A 75 -20.18 9.28 -5.83
CA TYR A 75 -19.37 9.71 -4.70
C TYR A 75 -20.20 10.46 -3.65
N LEU A 76 -21.07 11.38 -4.06
CA LEU A 76 -21.89 12.14 -3.12
C LEU A 76 -22.90 11.25 -2.40
N PHE A 77 -23.55 10.31 -3.09
CA PHE A 77 -24.46 9.33 -2.50
C PHE A 77 -23.74 8.48 -1.45
N GLU A 78 -22.56 7.92 -1.78
CA GLU A 78 -21.75 7.15 -0.83
C GLU A 78 -21.29 7.97 0.37
N PHE A 79 -20.80 9.18 0.12
CA PHE A 79 -20.32 10.09 1.15
C PHE A 79 -21.43 10.43 2.14
N ILE A 80 -22.61 10.77 1.62
CA ILE A 80 -23.75 11.15 2.44
C ILE A 80 -24.23 9.94 3.25
N MET A 81 -24.50 8.79 2.62
CA MET A 81 -24.95 7.58 3.32
C MET A 81 -23.98 7.16 4.43
N ARG A 82 -22.66 7.22 4.18
CA ARG A 82 -21.63 6.92 5.19
C ARG A 82 -21.60 7.89 6.36
N ASN A 83 -21.90 9.16 6.13
CA ASN A 83 -21.81 10.20 7.16
C ASN A 83 -23.12 10.39 7.94
N SER A 84 -24.27 10.03 7.36
CA SER A 84 -25.57 10.16 8.01
C SER A 84 -25.88 9.05 9.02
N THR A 85 -25.01 8.07 9.24
CA THR A 85 -25.32 6.90 10.08
C THR A 85 -24.07 6.34 10.77
N THR A 86 -24.23 5.68 11.93
CA THR A 86 -23.09 5.13 12.66
C THR A 86 -22.46 3.93 11.96
N LYS A 87 -21.13 3.84 12.09
CA LYS A 87 -20.21 2.90 11.43
C LYS A 87 -20.55 1.39 11.53
N LYS A 88 -21.57 0.98 12.28
CA LYS A 88 -21.91 -0.42 12.59
C LYS A 88 -22.94 -1.07 11.64
N GLN A 89 -23.56 -0.34 10.71
CA GLN A 89 -24.67 -0.87 9.89
C GLN A 89 -24.37 -1.12 8.39
N TYR A 90 -23.10 -1.10 7.94
CA TYR A 90 -22.76 -1.12 6.50
C TYR A 90 -21.80 -2.23 6.05
N GLU A 91 -22.14 -3.49 6.28
CA GLU A 91 -21.51 -4.60 5.52
C GLU A 91 -21.96 -4.59 4.03
N TRP A 92 -23.06 -3.89 3.68
CA TRP A 92 -23.66 -3.93 2.33
C TRP A 92 -23.19 -2.84 1.34
N LEU A 93 -22.51 -1.78 1.79
CA LEU A 93 -21.93 -0.76 0.88
C LEU A 93 -20.64 -1.23 0.19
N GLU A 94 -20.03 -2.35 0.60
CA GLU A 94 -18.70 -2.78 0.14
C GLU A 94 -18.71 -3.71 -1.09
N ASN A 95 -19.86 -4.09 -1.65
CA ASN A 95 -19.93 -4.98 -2.82
C ASN A 95 -20.94 -4.54 -3.89
N PRO A 96 -20.61 -3.56 -4.75
CA PRO A 96 -21.32 -3.43 -6.01
C PRO A 96 -20.93 -4.57 -6.96
N SER A 97 -21.93 -5.30 -7.45
CA SER A 97 -21.77 -6.22 -8.58
C SER A 97 -21.13 -5.48 -9.76
N LYS A 98 -20.03 -6.01 -10.30
CA LYS A 98 -19.35 -5.45 -11.49
C LYS A 98 -20.21 -5.44 -12.75
N ASP A 99 -21.35 -6.13 -12.75
CA ASP A 99 -22.23 -6.31 -13.92
C ASP A 99 -23.49 -5.42 -13.90
N LYS A 100 -23.69 -4.57 -12.87
CA LYS A 100 -24.85 -3.65 -12.79
C LYS A 100 -24.45 -2.22 -13.20
N GLN A 101 -25.35 -1.50 -13.88
CA GLN A 101 -25.17 -0.07 -14.13
C GLN A 101 -25.06 0.69 -12.80
N LYS A 102 -24.19 1.70 -12.71
CA LYS A 102 -23.91 2.44 -11.46
C LYS A 102 -25.18 2.99 -10.80
N ILE A 103 -26.14 3.43 -11.61
CA ILE A 103 -27.42 3.96 -11.12
C ILE A 103 -28.28 2.92 -10.41
N ASP A 104 -28.26 1.66 -10.85
CA ASP A 104 -29.03 0.58 -10.22
C ASP A 104 -28.41 0.17 -8.89
N VAL A 105 -27.08 0.25 -8.79
CA VAL A 105 -26.33 0.06 -7.54
C VAL A 105 -26.70 1.17 -6.53
N ILE A 106 -26.73 2.43 -6.97
CA ILE A 106 -27.15 3.55 -6.09
C ILE A 106 -28.59 3.31 -5.59
N ARG A 107 -29.52 2.93 -6.49
CA ARG A 107 -30.91 2.68 -6.12
C ARG A 107 -31.05 1.57 -5.08
N GLU A 108 -30.35 0.45 -5.27
CA GLU A 108 -30.35 -0.67 -4.32
C GLU A 108 -29.78 -0.25 -2.96
N ASN A 109 -28.68 0.49 -2.97
CA ASN A 109 -28.06 1.03 -1.76
C ASN A 109 -28.97 2.04 -1.04
N MET A 110 -29.72 2.86 -1.77
CA MET A 110 -30.69 3.79 -1.19
C MET A 110 -31.85 3.07 -0.53
N GLU A 111 -32.35 1.97 -1.10
CA GLU A 111 -33.45 1.22 -0.50
C GLU A 111 -32.97 0.51 0.79
N ASN A 112 -31.76 -0.05 0.77
CA ASN A 112 -31.13 -0.61 1.96
C ASN A 112 -30.87 0.47 3.03
N PHE A 113 -30.46 1.67 2.62
CA PHE A 113 -30.29 2.82 3.51
C PHE A 113 -31.61 3.19 4.19
N LYS A 114 -32.70 3.27 3.42
CA LYS A 114 -34.04 3.56 3.94
C LYS A 114 -34.51 2.52 4.95
N ILE A 115 -34.27 1.24 4.69
CA ILE A 115 -34.57 0.15 5.64
C ILE A 115 -33.77 0.34 6.93
N ALA A 116 -32.46 0.61 6.84
CA ALA A 116 -31.61 0.84 8.01
C ALA A 116 -32.04 2.07 8.83
N VAL A 117 -32.50 3.14 8.18
CA VAL A 117 -33.07 4.32 8.84
C VAL A 117 -34.33 3.96 9.62
N ILE A 118 -35.23 3.16 9.04
CA ILE A 118 -36.45 2.66 9.70
C ILE A 118 -36.09 1.84 10.94
N GLU A 119 -35.22 0.83 10.81
CA GLU A 119 -34.79 -0.03 11.92
C GLU A 119 -34.14 0.77 13.06
N THR A 120 -33.33 1.78 12.70
CA THR A 120 -32.67 2.66 13.66
C THR A 120 -33.67 3.52 14.42
N ASN A 121 -34.63 4.10 13.71
CA ASN A 121 -35.72 4.89 14.29
C ASN A 121 -36.61 4.03 15.21
N GLU A 122 -36.92 2.78 14.85
CA GLU A 122 -37.64 1.83 15.70
C GLU A 122 -36.87 1.53 17.00
N SER A 123 -35.57 1.26 16.89
CA SER A 123 -34.67 1.08 18.04
C SER A 123 -34.63 2.31 18.95
N TYR A 124 -34.63 3.52 18.37
CA TYR A 124 -34.71 4.77 19.13
C TYR A 124 -36.04 4.97 19.82
N LEU A 125 -37.16 4.65 19.17
CA LEU A 125 -38.47 4.69 19.81
C LEU A 125 -38.53 3.78 21.04
N VAL A 126 -38.00 2.55 20.95
CA VAL A 126 -37.95 1.63 22.09
C VAL A 126 -37.15 2.22 23.25
N LYS A 127 -35.94 2.71 23.00
CA LYS A 127 -35.06 3.29 24.04
C LYS A 127 -35.63 4.57 24.64
N LEU A 128 -36.18 5.46 23.82
CA LEU A 128 -36.78 6.71 24.28
C LEU A 128 -38.04 6.46 25.10
N ARG A 129 -38.89 5.48 24.73
CA ARG A 129 -40.07 5.09 25.52
C ARG A 129 -39.68 4.49 26.87
N GLN A 130 -38.65 3.64 26.92
CA GLN A 130 -38.11 3.11 28.18
C GLN A 130 -37.56 4.23 29.08
N GLN A 131 -36.79 5.16 28.51
CA GLN A 131 -36.24 6.29 29.24
C GLN A 131 -37.33 7.27 29.71
N LYS A 132 -38.38 7.47 28.92
CA LYS A 132 -39.57 8.25 29.29
C LYS A 132 -40.27 7.63 30.50
N ALA A 133 -40.55 6.33 30.45
CA ALA A 133 -41.18 5.60 31.57
C ALA A 133 -40.35 5.68 32.86
N LEU A 134 -39.02 5.55 32.75
CA LEU A 134 -38.09 5.68 33.87
C LEU A 134 -38.09 7.10 34.48
N LEU A 135 -38.14 8.15 33.65
CA LEU A 135 -38.17 9.53 34.12
C LEU A 135 -39.54 9.91 34.71
N GLU A 136 -40.63 9.36 34.18
CA GLU A 136 -41.99 9.51 34.71
C GLU A 136 -42.14 8.86 36.09
N SER A 137 -41.54 7.67 36.30
CA SER A 137 -41.57 7.00 37.61
C SER A 137 -40.76 7.72 38.70
N GLN A 138 -39.85 8.63 38.33
CA GLN A 138 -39.02 9.40 39.26
C GLN A 138 -39.71 10.68 39.82
N GLY A 139 -40.87 11.07 39.29
CA GLY A 139 -41.74 12.12 39.87
C GLY A 139 -41.14 13.53 40.04
N ASN A 140 -39.98 13.83 39.44
CA ASN A 140 -39.24 15.07 39.70
C ASN A 140 -39.60 16.18 38.72
N LYS A 141 -40.19 17.29 39.20
CA LYS A 141 -40.57 18.47 38.40
C LYS A 141 -39.40 19.08 37.60
N LYS A 142 -38.15 18.92 38.03
CA LYS A 142 -36.97 19.44 37.30
C LYS A 142 -36.64 18.62 36.03
N LEU A 143 -37.26 17.46 35.84
CA LEU A 143 -37.09 16.60 34.65
C LEU A 143 -38.12 16.88 33.55
N SER A 144 -39.09 17.77 33.80
CA SER A 144 -40.18 18.12 32.87
C SER A 144 -39.66 18.54 31.49
N ASP A 145 -38.61 19.36 31.41
CA ASP A 145 -38.07 19.83 30.12
C ASP A 145 -37.44 18.69 29.31
N LYS A 146 -36.78 17.75 29.99
CA LYS A 146 -36.18 16.57 29.34
C LYS A 146 -37.28 15.60 28.89
N LEU A 147 -38.33 15.42 29.69
CA LEU A 147 -39.52 14.63 29.37
C LEU A 147 -40.29 15.17 28.16
N ASN A 148 -40.45 16.49 28.07
CA ASN A 148 -41.07 17.17 26.93
C ASN A 148 -40.23 17.01 25.66
N LYS A 149 -38.90 17.13 25.76
CA LYS A 149 -37.99 16.90 24.63
C LYS A 149 -38.01 15.44 24.14
N ILE A 150 -38.01 14.47 25.06
CA ILE A 150 -38.14 13.05 24.72
C ILE A 150 -39.50 12.78 24.04
N SER A 151 -40.59 13.34 24.57
CA SER A 151 -41.93 13.16 23.97
C SER A 151 -42.03 13.79 22.58
N SER A 152 -41.43 14.98 22.38
CA SER A 152 -41.36 15.62 21.06
C SER A 152 -40.50 14.82 20.07
N CYS A 153 -39.42 14.18 20.53
CA CYS A 153 -38.61 13.30 19.67
C CYS A 153 -39.36 12.02 19.28
N ILE A 154 -40.04 11.39 20.23
CA ILE A 154 -40.90 10.21 19.96
C ILE A 154 -41.94 10.57 18.89
N GLN A 155 -42.67 11.67 19.08
CA GLN A 155 -43.70 12.11 18.13
C GLN A 155 -43.12 12.35 16.73
N LYS A 156 -41.99 13.06 16.62
CA LYS A 156 -41.37 13.35 15.31
C LYS A 156 -40.88 12.09 14.59
N ILE A 157 -40.36 11.10 15.31
CA ILE A 157 -39.94 9.82 14.72
C ILE A 157 -41.17 9.00 14.29
N GLU A 158 -42.25 9.01 15.09
CA GLU A 158 -43.50 8.32 14.75
C GLU A 158 -44.21 8.93 13.53
N GLU A 159 -44.16 10.25 13.36
CA GLU A 159 -44.75 10.94 12.22
C GLU A 159 -44.02 10.62 10.90
N ASN A 160 -42.72 10.30 10.93
CA ASN A 160 -41.92 10.00 9.74
C ASN A 160 -40.84 8.94 10.00
N LEU A 161 -41.24 7.66 10.08
CA LEU A 161 -40.33 6.55 10.38
C LEU A 161 -39.17 6.37 9.40
N SER A 162 -39.36 6.74 8.13
CA SER A 162 -38.36 6.59 7.06
C SER A 162 -37.43 7.79 6.90
N VAL A 163 -37.52 8.79 7.79
CA VAL A 163 -36.71 10.02 7.72
C VAL A 163 -35.75 10.06 8.90
N LEU A 164 -34.47 10.31 8.61
CA LEU A 164 -33.43 10.47 9.60
C LEU A 164 -33.52 11.86 10.24
N SER A 165 -34.45 12.02 11.18
CA SER A 165 -34.79 13.33 11.76
C SER A 165 -33.86 13.78 12.89
N PHE A 166 -32.99 12.91 13.40
CA PHE A 166 -32.14 13.19 14.57
C PHE A 166 -30.77 12.53 14.44
N GLU A 167 -29.73 13.24 14.85
CA GLU A 167 -28.39 12.67 14.97
C GLU A 167 -28.28 11.73 16.18
N ASP A 168 -27.51 10.66 16.06
CA ASP A 168 -27.19 9.71 17.15
C ASP A 168 -26.73 10.43 18.43
N LEU A 169 -25.99 11.53 18.29
CA LEU A 169 -25.50 12.31 19.43
C LEU A 169 -26.63 12.99 20.21
N GLU A 170 -27.67 13.47 19.51
CA GLU A 170 -28.82 14.12 20.11
C GLU A 170 -29.70 13.11 20.86
N ILE A 171 -29.98 11.96 20.24
CA ILE A 171 -30.69 10.86 20.88
C ILE A 171 -29.92 10.34 22.10
N ASN A 172 -28.61 10.13 21.98
CA ASN A 172 -27.80 9.66 23.10
C ASN A 172 -27.73 10.67 24.26
N ARG A 173 -27.76 11.99 24.00
CA ARG A 173 -27.87 13.01 25.06
C ARG A 173 -29.21 12.91 25.82
N LEU A 174 -30.29 12.58 25.12
CA LEU A 174 -31.59 12.35 25.74
C LEU A 174 -31.61 11.04 26.54
N LEU A 175 -30.92 10.00 26.06
CA LEU A 175 -30.77 8.71 26.75
C LEU A 175 -29.79 8.71 27.92
N GLN A 176 -28.91 9.71 28.04
CA GLN A 176 -27.95 9.77 29.16
C GLN A 176 -28.64 9.94 30.52
N PRO A 177 -28.19 9.23 31.57
CA PRO A 177 -28.66 9.44 32.93
C PRO A 177 -28.33 10.86 33.38
N VAL A 178 -29.25 11.48 34.14
CA VAL A 178 -29.08 12.84 34.64
C VAL A 178 -27.92 12.86 35.62
N ARG A 179 -26.75 13.34 35.18
CA ARG A 179 -25.59 13.57 36.04
C ARG A 179 -25.96 14.65 37.05
N ASN A 180 -26.04 14.27 38.32
CA ASN A 180 -26.04 15.25 39.42
C ASN A 180 -24.77 16.09 39.30
N THR A 181 -24.93 17.38 39.03
CA THR A 181 -23.89 18.40 39.02
C THR A 181 -23.24 18.52 40.39
N LYS A 182 -22.20 17.71 40.64
CA LYS A 182 -21.11 17.98 41.60
C LYS A 182 -19.88 17.15 41.19
N LYS A 183 -19.07 17.66 40.27
CA LYS A 183 -17.61 17.47 40.18
C LYS A 183 -17.06 18.11 38.89
N LYS A 184 -16.73 19.39 38.99
CA LYS A 184 -15.79 20.10 38.12
C LYS A 184 -14.74 20.79 39.02
N ILE A 185 -14.13 20.03 39.92
CA ILE A 185 -12.93 20.39 40.69
C ILE A 185 -12.23 19.06 41.04
N ALA A 186 -11.54 18.45 40.08
CA ALA A 186 -10.72 17.25 40.32
C ALA A 186 -9.57 17.12 39.31
N ALA A 187 -9.09 18.26 38.77
CA ALA A 187 -7.95 18.28 37.85
C ALA A 187 -6.75 19.10 38.37
N ASP A 188 -6.88 19.89 39.45
CA ASP A 188 -5.80 20.76 39.94
C ASP A 188 -5.56 20.62 41.46
N ILE A 189 -5.24 19.42 41.96
CA ILE A 189 -4.43 19.27 43.20
C ILE A 189 -3.55 18.02 43.05
N ARG A 190 -2.48 18.15 42.25
CA ARG A 190 -1.20 17.50 42.55
C ARG A 190 -0.49 18.46 43.49
N ASP A 191 -0.46 18.12 44.77
CA ASP A 191 0.62 18.37 45.74
C ASP A 191 0.04 18.35 47.16
N GLY A 192 0.75 17.66 48.06
CA GLY A 192 0.58 17.84 49.51
C GLY A 192 -0.19 16.75 50.23
N SER A 193 0.57 15.74 50.69
CA SER A 193 0.49 15.10 52.01
C SER A 193 -0.79 15.25 52.85
N GLY A 194 -1.42 14.10 53.12
CA GLY A 194 -1.96 13.71 54.43
C GLY A 194 -3.06 14.57 55.05
N LEU A 195 -4.32 14.16 54.88
CA LEU A 195 -5.45 14.24 55.83
C LEU A 195 -6.76 14.07 55.05
N ASN A 196 -7.34 12.85 55.02
CA ASN A 196 -8.80 12.62 54.90
C ASN A 196 -9.12 11.11 54.90
N PHE A 197 -8.84 10.41 56.00
CA PHE A 197 -9.25 9.01 56.22
C PHE A 197 -10.65 8.88 56.87
N HIS A 198 -11.40 9.98 57.04
CA HIS A 198 -12.68 9.99 57.76
C HIS A 198 -13.95 10.06 56.88
N ASN A 199 -13.89 10.60 55.66
CA ASN A 199 -15.09 10.69 54.80
C ASN A 199 -15.35 9.44 53.95
N GLU A 200 -14.32 8.74 53.47
CA GLU A 200 -14.51 7.46 52.74
C GLU A 200 -15.04 6.35 53.64
N LYS A 201 -14.67 6.35 54.92
CA LYS A 201 -15.13 5.36 55.88
C LYS A 201 -16.62 5.54 56.21
N GLN A 202 -17.09 6.79 56.32
CA GLN A 202 -18.50 7.11 56.57
C GLN A 202 -19.39 6.90 55.34
N GLU A 203 -18.92 7.20 54.12
CA GLU A 203 -19.67 6.88 52.90
C GLU A 203 -19.78 5.36 52.70
N ASN A 204 -18.68 4.60 52.83
CA ASN A 204 -18.74 3.13 52.74
C ASN A 204 -19.63 2.53 53.83
N GLU A 205 -19.61 3.06 55.04
CA GLU A 205 -20.44 2.58 56.15
C GLU A 205 -21.93 2.89 55.92
N PHE A 206 -22.26 4.03 55.31
CA PHE A 206 -23.63 4.35 54.89
C PHE A 206 -24.12 3.44 53.76
N TYR A 207 -23.31 3.19 52.74
CA TYR A 207 -23.67 2.28 51.65
C TYR A 207 -23.80 0.82 52.11
N LEU A 208 -22.89 0.36 52.98
CA LEU A 208 -22.97 -0.97 53.59
C LEU A 208 -24.25 -1.11 54.44
N ARG A 209 -24.55 -0.10 55.27
CA ARG A 209 -25.76 -0.12 56.11
C ARG A 209 -27.04 -0.09 55.27
N LYS A 210 -27.10 0.73 54.23
CA LYS A 210 -28.25 0.77 53.33
C LYS A 210 -28.44 -0.54 52.55
N ASN A 211 -27.35 -1.14 52.07
CA ASN A 211 -27.40 -2.43 51.39
C ASN A 211 -27.87 -3.56 52.34
N VAL A 212 -27.43 -3.52 53.59
CA VAL A 212 -27.88 -4.41 54.65
C VAL A 212 -29.39 -4.24 54.92
N GLU A 213 -29.90 -3.01 54.98
CA GLU A 213 -31.33 -2.70 55.11
C GLU A 213 -32.15 -3.18 53.91
N ASP A 214 -31.71 -2.89 52.68
CA ASP A 214 -32.37 -3.32 51.44
C ASP A 214 -32.45 -4.86 51.36
N LEU A 215 -31.39 -5.57 51.75
CA LEU A 215 -31.38 -7.03 51.80
C LEU A 215 -32.28 -7.58 52.91
N TYR A 216 -32.36 -6.90 54.06
CA TYR A 216 -33.25 -7.31 55.14
C TYR A 216 -34.74 -7.07 54.80
N GLU A 217 -35.06 -6.00 54.08
CA GLU A 217 -36.41 -5.79 53.54
C GLU A 217 -36.78 -6.90 52.54
N GLN A 218 -35.87 -7.27 51.64
CA GLN A 218 -36.07 -8.42 50.74
C GLN A 218 -36.25 -9.73 51.52
N PHE A 219 -35.46 -9.94 52.57
CA PHE A 219 -35.58 -11.10 53.44
C PHE A 219 -36.92 -11.13 54.17
N ASN A 220 -37.38 -10.01 54.72
CA ASN A 220 -38.68 -9.91 55.38
C ASN A 220 -39.83 -10.13 54.40
N ALA A 221 -39.77 -9.59 53.18
CA ALA A 221 -40.77 -9.86 52.15
C ALA A 221 -40.84 -11.37 51.82
N LEU A 222 -39.71 -12.07 51.81
CA LEU A 222 -39.67 -13.53 51.66
C LEU A 222 -40.17 -14.28 52.90
N ALA A 223 -39.94 -13.76 54.10
CA ALA A 223 -40.47 -14.32 55.34
C ALA A 223 -42.00 -14.16 55.43
N ASP A 224 -42.53 -13.01 55.02
CA ASP A 224 -43.97 -12.73 54.90
C ASP A 224 -44.62 -13.64 53.86
N LEU A 225 -43.96 -13.82 52.71
CA LEU A 225 -44.38 -14.81 51.72
C LEU A 225 -44.40 -16.21 52.32
N ASN A 226 -43.37 -16.62 53.07
CA ASN A 226 -43.33 -17.92 53.73
C ASN A 226 -44.50 -18.12 54.71
N ALA A 227 -44.86 -17.06 55.46
CA ALA A 227 -45.99 -17.06 56.38
C ALA A 227 -47.33 -17.16 55.65
N SER A 228 -47.45 -16.58 54.45
CA SER A 228 -48.64 -16.70 53.59
C SER A 228 -48.80 -18.10 52.97
N LEU A 229 -47.70 -18.83 52.77
CA LEU A 229 -47.67 -20.21 52.29
C LEU A 229 -48.06 -21.18 53.42
N ASN A 230 -49.29 -21.05 53.94
CA ASN A 230 -49.78 -21.86 55.05
C ASN A 230 -50.87 -22.83 54.59
N LEU A 231 -50.93 -23.96 55.28
CA LEU A 231 -51.77 -25.10 54.96
C LEU A 231 -52.67 -25.38 56.19
N ALA A 232 -53.99 -25.31 56.05
CA ALA A 232 -54.92 -25.43 57.18
C ALA A 232 -54.85 -26.82 57.85
N VAL A 233 -54.40 -26.86 59.11
CA VAL A 233 -53.96 -28.07 59.82
C VAL A 233 -55.06 -29.14 59.96
N SER A 234 -56.33 -28.75 60.12
CA SER A 234 -57.42 -29.70 60.43
C SER A 234 -57.92 -30.54 59.23
N ASP A 235 -57.67 -30.10 58.00
CA ASP A 235 -58.16 -30.78 56.78
C ASP A 235 -57.07 -31.66 56.14
N ILE A 236 -55.79 -31.41 56.45
CA ILE A 236 -54.61 -32.00 55.81
C ILE A 236 -54.18 -33.31 56.48
N ASP A 237 -54.33 -33.43 57.79
CA ASP A 237 -54.11 -34.71 58.48
C ASP A 237 -55.12 -35.78 58.06
N LYS A 238 -56.35 -35.38 57.70
CA LYS A 238 -57.39 -36.28 57.15
C LYS A 238 -57.07 -36.73 55.71
N LEU A 239 -56.34 -35.91 54.95
CA LEU A 239 -55.85 -36.23 53.60
C LEU A 239 -54.72 -37.26 53.63
N GLY A 240 -53.75 -37.09 54.54
CA GLY A 240 -52.62 -38.00 54.71
C GLY A 240 -53.03 -39.41 55.16
N GLN A 241 -54.16 -39.54 55.86
CA GLN A 241 -54.71 -40.85 56.29
C GLN A 241 -55.18 -41.74 55.14
N ASN A 242 -55.43 -41.17 53.95
CA ASN A 242 -56.01 -41.91 52.81
C ASN A 242 -55.04 -42.12 51.64
N SER A 243 -53.83 -41.53 51.67
CA SER A 243 -52.80 -41.72 50.64
C SER A 243 -51.39 -41.51 51.21
N SER A 244 -50.55 -42.55 51.14
CA SER A 244 -49.16 -42.52 51.61
C SER A 244 -48.30 -41.50 50.85
N THR A 245 -48.59 -41.28 49.56
CA THR A 245 -47.87 -40.29 48.73
C THR A 245 -48.20 -38.85 49.14
N ILE A 246 -49.45 -38.58 49.52
CA ILE A 246 -49.87 -37.29 50.07
C ILE A 246 -49.28 -37.10 51.48
N SER A 247 -49.24 -38.17 52.28
CA SER A 247 -48.59 -38.13 53.60
C SER A 247 -47.10 -37.79 53.52
N ASN A 248 -46.36 -38.33 52.54
CA ASN A 248 -44.95 -37.98 52.31
C ASN A 248 -44.78 -36.53 51.86
N ALA A 249 -45.62 -36.05 50.93
CA ALA A 249 -45.58 -34.65 50.48
C ALA A 249 -45.91 -33.67 51.62
N ILE A 250 -46.85 -34.04 52.51
CA ILE A 250 -47.16 -33.29 53.73
C ILE A 250 -45.96 -33.29 54.70
N SER A 251 -45.25 -34.42 54.84
CA SER A 251 -44.03 -34.50 55.67
C SER A 251 -42.94 -33.56 55.15
N LEU A 252 -42.65 -33.62 53.85
CA LEU A 252 -41.66 -32.75 53.21
C LEU A 252 -42.06 -31.27 53.30
N PHE A 253 -43.34 -30.96 53.16
CA PHE A 253 -43.85 -29.60 53.37
C PHE A 253 -43.62 -29.13 54.81
N ARG A 254 -43.85 -29.99 55.81
CA ARG A 254 -43.59 -29.71 57.24
C ARG A 254 -42.10 -29.53 57.52
N GLU A 255 -41.24 -30.35 56.93
CA GLU A 255 -39.79 -30.24 57.05
C GLU A 255 -39.27 -28.94 56.43
N ALA A 256 -39.77 -28.57 55.24
CA ALA A 256 -39.47 -27.30 54.59
C ALA A 256 -39.98 -26.11 55.41
N GLU A 257 -41.18 -26.22 56.00
CA GLU A 257 -41.75 -25.21 56.89
C GLU A 257 -40.90 -25.04 58.17
N GLN A 258 -40.51 -26.13 58.80
CA GLN A 258 -39.65 -26.12 59.98
C GLN A 258 -38.27 -25.54 59.66
N SER A 259 -37.68 -25.93 58.52
CA SER A 259 -36.40 -25.40 58.04
C SER A 259 -36.48 -23.91 57.72
N SER A 260 -37.60 -23.46 57.14
CA SER A 260 -37.87 -22.04 56.89
C SER A 260 -37.98 -21.26 58.18
N LYS A 261 -38.74 -21.77 59.17
CA LYS A 261 -38.89 -21.13 60.49
C LYS A 261 -37.56 -21.01 61.23
N GLN A 262 -36.76 -22.08 61.24
CA GLN A 262 -35.43 -22.07 61.84
C GLN A 262 -34.48 -21.10 61.13
N LEU A 263 -34.53 -21.02 59.80
CA LEU A 263 -33.73 -20.06 59.03
C LEU A 263 -34.16 -18.62 59.31
N ILE A 264 -35.46 -18.35 59.32
CA ILE A 264 -36.03 -17.02 59.65
C ILE A 264 -35.63 -16.60 61.05
N GLU A 265 -35.81 -17.47 62.04
CA GLU A 265 -35.44 -17.19 63.43
C GLU A 265 -33.93 -16.97 63.59
N LYS A 266 -33.11 -17.81 62.97
CA LYS A 266 -31.64 -17.66 62.99
C LYS A 266 -31.20 -16.33 62.37
N THR A 267 -31.69 -16.01 61.17
CA THR A 267 -31.29 -14.80 60.46
C THR A 267 -31.84 -13.54 61.14
N PHE A 268 -33.04 -13.60 61.74
CA PHE A 268 -33.59 -12.52 62.56
C PHE A 268 -32.74 -12.28 63.82
N ASN A 269 -32.31 -13.35 64.49
CA ASN A 269 -31.43 -13.28 65.65
C ASN A 269 -30.03 -12.73 65.28
N SER A 270 -29.44 -13.17 64.17
CA SER A 270 -28.18 -12.64 63.65
C SER A 270 -28.31 -11.15 63.31
N TRP A 271 -29.42 -10.75 62.67
CA TRP A 271 -29.74 -9.34 62.40
C TRP A 271 -29.81 -8.52 63.69
N THR A 272 -30.59 -8.95 64.69
CA THR A 272 -30.73 -8.19 65.96
C THR A 272 -29.43 -8.11 66.74
N GLN A 273 -28.58 -9.13 66.68
CA GLN A 273 -27.29 -9.17 67.38
C GLN A 273 -26.21 -8.31 66.70
N LEU A 274 -26.14 -8.32 65.37
CA LEU A 274 -25.00 -7.76 64.63
C LEU A 274 -25.28 -6.40 64.01
N TYR A 275 -26.52 -6.07 63.66
CA TYR A 275 -26.87 -4.83 62.94
C TYR A 275 -26.57 -3.55 63.75
N ASN A 276 -26.72 -3.59 65.09
CA ASN A 276 -26.43 -2.44 65.95
C ASN A 276 -24.94 -2.29 66.31
N ILE A 277 -24.09 -3.25 65.93
CA ILE A 277 -22.65 -3.22 66.24
C ILE A 277 -21.91 -2.58 65.08
N ILE A 278 -21.55 -1.31 65.24
CA ILE A 278 -20.92 -0.43 64.23
C ILE A 278 -19.48 -0.89 63.92
N LYS A 279 -19.35 -1.99 63.18
CA LYS A 279 -18.10 -2.47 62.58
C LYS A 279 -18.38 -2.90 61.13
N PRO A 280 -17.60 -2.41 60.13
CA PRO A 280 -17.77 -2.78 58.73
C PRO A 280 -17.72 -4.30 58.47
N GLU A 281 -16.90 -5.03 59.22
CA GLU A 281 -16.78 -6.49 59.16
C GLU A 281 -18.09 -7.20 59.54
N ASN A 282 -18.85 -6.64 60.49
CA ASN A 282 -20.14 -7.18 60.90
C ASN A 282 -21.22 -6.90 59.85
N HIS A 283 -21.24 -5.71 59.23
CA HIS A 283 -22.16 -5.43 58.12
C HIS A 283 -21.86 -6.32 56.91
N GLN A 284 -20.59 -6.56 56.58
CA GLN A 284 -20.23 -7.47 55.49
C GLN A 284 -20.59 -8.94 55.81
N ALA A 285 -20.39 -9.37 57.05
CA ALA A 285 -20.86 -10.68 57.51
C ALA A 285 -22.39 -10.80 57.40
N LEU A 286 -23.13 -9.74 57.77
CA LEU A 286 -24.59 -9.69 57.62
C LEU A 286 -25.04 -9.71 56.17
N ILE A 287 -24.35 -9.00 55.26
CA ILE A 287 -24.63 -9.05 53.81
C ILE A 287 -24.49 -10.48 53.30
N ASN A 288 -23.42 -11.17 53.69
CA ASN A 288 -23.19 -12.55 53.25
C ASN A 288 -24.24 -13.50 53.84
N GLU A 289 -24.57 -13.35 55.12
CA GLU A 289 -25.59 -14.16 55.79
C GLU A 289 -26.99 -13.89 55.24
N LEU A 290 -27.36 -12.63 54.99
CA LEU A 290 -28.64 -12.25 54.38
C LEU A 290 -28.73 -12.74 52.95
N ASN A 291 -27.70 -12.60 52.11
CA ASN A 291 -27.74 -13.14 50.75
C ASN A 291 -27.88 -14.67 50.73
N ALA A 292 -27.16 -15.36 51.61
CA ALA A 292 -27.30 -16.81 51.77
C ALA A 292 -28.70 -17.19 52.28
N ALA A 293 -29.24 -16.44 53.23
CA ALA A 293 -30.57 -16.65 53.80
C ALA A 293 -31.69 -16.33 52.80
N ILE A 294 -31.59 -15.25 52.02
CA ILE A 294 -32.51 -14.88 50.92
C ILE A 294 -32.53 -15.99 49.88
N LYS A 295 -31.35 -16.45 49.42
CA LYS A 295 -31.27 -17.53 48.43
C LYS A 295 -31.90 -18.82 48.97
N LYS A 296 -31.59 -19.19 50.22
CA LYS A 296 -32.10 -20.40 50.85
C LYS A 296 -33.61 -20.30 51.13
N LEU A 297 -34.10 -19.17 51.63
CA LEU A 297 -35.52 -18.94 51.91
C LEU A 297 -36.34 -18.82 50.62
N SER A 298 -35.79 -18.23 49.56
CA SER A 298 -36.41 -18.21 48.23
C SER A 298 -36.58 -19.63 47.67
N ASN A 299 -35.55 -20.47 47.78
CA ASN A 299 -35.63 -21.87 47.36
C ASN A 299 -36.65 -22.66 48.20
N LEU A 300 -36.61 -22.49 49.54
CA LEU A 300 -37.59 -23.12 50.44
C LEU A 300 -39.01 -22.64 50.15
N ASN A 301 -39.23 -21.36 49.82
CA ASN A 301 -40.54 -20.83 49.43
C ASN A 301 -41.02 -21.41 48.10
N LYS A 302 -40.14 -21.56 47.10
CA LYS A 302 -40.47 -22.21 45.82
C LYS A 302 -40.84 -23.67 46.04
N GLU A 303 -40.05 -24.39 46.83
CA GLU A 303 -40.32 -25.78 47.19
C GLU A 303 -41.64 -25.92 47.96
N LYS A 304 -41.86 -25.07 48.97
CA LYS A 304 -43.09 -25.03 49.76
C LYS A 304 -44.31 -24.67 48.92
N SER A 305 -44.22 -23.69 48.02
CA SER A 305 -45.29 -23.35 47.06
C SER A 305 -45.57 -24.50 46.10
N ALA A 306 -44.55 -25.12 45.52
CA ALA A 306 -44.71 -26.27 44.63
C ALA A 306 -45.35 -27.47 45.35
N LEU A 307 -44.93 -27.74 46.59
CA LEU A 307 -45.53 -28.76 47.46
C LEU A 307 -46.96 -28.40 47.85
N GLN A 308 -47.27 -27.12 48.12
CA GLN A 308 -48.62 -26.64 48.41
C GLN A 308 -49.54 -26.84 47.21
N ASP A 309 -49.11 -26.39 46.03
CA ASP A 309 -49.87 -26.53 44.78
C ASP A 309 -50.04 -28.01 44.44
N LEU A 310 -49.02 -28.85 44.66
CA LEU A 310 -49.11 -30.30 44.51
C LEU A 310 -50.12 -30.91 45.47
N ILE A 311 -50.09 -30.54 46.76
CA ILE A 311 -51.00 -31.05 47.78
C ILE A 311 -52.43 -30.63 47.48
N LEU A 312 -52.67 -29.36 47.13
CA LEU A 312 -54.00 -28.81 46.83
C LEU A 312 -54.56 -29.36 45.52
N SER A 313 -53.74 -29.47 44.47
CA SER A 313 -54.16 -30.07 43.20
C SER A 313 -54.44 -31.57 43.35
N LYS A 314 -53.61 -32.31 44.08
CA LYS A 314 -53.86 -33.73 44.39
C LYS A 314 -55.06 -33.91 45.31
N GLN A 315 -55.30 -33.04 46.29
CA GLN A 315 -56.51 -33.04 47.11
C GLN A 315 -57.77 -32.92 46.24
N LYS A 316 -57.80 -31.92 45.34
CA LYS A 316 -58.93 -31.70 44.42
C LYS A 316 -59.14 -32.87 43.45
N ARG A 317 -58.06 -33.54 43.04
CA ARG A 317 -58.10 -34.64 42.08
C ARG A 317 -58.49 -35.97 42.73
N ILE A 318 -57.92 -36.29 43.89
CA ILE A 318 -57.97 -37.63 44.50
C ILE A 318 -59.17 -37.79 45.43
N ILE A 319 -59.58 -36.74 46.16
CA ILE A 319 -60.72 -36.84 47.09
C ILE A 319 -62.04 -36.64 46.33
N PRO A 320 -62.99 -37.59 46.41
CA PRO A 320 -64.34 -37.39 45.87
C PRO A 320 -65.11 -36.36 46.70
N THR A 321 -65.72 -35.38 46.02
CA THR A 321 -66.57 -34.33 46.60
C THR A 321 -67.97 -34.83 46.96
N GLU A 322 -68.36 -35.97 46.40
CA GLU A 322 -69.68 -36.57 46.51
C GLU A 322 -69.91 -37.17 47.91
N SER A 323 -71.15 -37.11 48.39
CA SER A 323 -71.51 -37.57 49.75
C SER A 323 -72.62 -38.62 49.75
N SER A 324 -73.25 -38.89 48.60
CA SER A 324 -74.27 -39.94 48.48
C SER A 324 -73.68 -41.25 47.96
N VAL A 325 -74.24 -42.38 48.40
CA VAL A 325 -73.80 -43.72 47.97
C VAL A 325 -73.95 -43.94 46.47
N ALA A 326 -75.00 -43.38 45.84
CA ALA A 326 -75.26 -43.53 44.41
C ALA A 326 -74.23 -42.79 43.54
N GLU A 327 -73.90 -41.55 43.91
CA GLU A 327 -72.88 -40.75 43.20
C GLU A 327 -71.48 -41.35 43.38
N LEU A 328 -71.15 -41.81 44.59
CA LEU A 328 -69.86 -42.47 44.84
C LEU A 328 -69.70 -43.78 44.06
N LYS A 329 -70.77 -44.57 43.88
CA LYS A 329 -70.73 -45.76 43.00
C LYS A 329 -70.50 -45.39 41.53
N HIS A 330 -71.11 -44.29 41.06
CA HIS A 330 -70.87 -43.79 39.71
C HIS A 330 -69.42 -43.31 39.52
N CYS A 331 -68.90 -42.53 40.47
CA CYS A 331 -67.49 -42.09 40.49
C CYS A 331 -66.53 -43.29 40.48
N LEU A 332 -66.82 -44.33 41.27
CA LEU A 332 -66.00 -45.53 41.32
C LEU A 332 -65.88 -46.22 39.95
N GLU A 333 -66.99 -46.40 39.25
CA GLU A 333 -66.98 -47.00 37.90
C GLU A 333 -66.28 -46.11 36.87
N GLN A 334 -66.43 -44.80 36.96
CA GLN A 334 -65.71 -43.86 36.10
C GLN A 334 -64.19 -43.90 36.36
N ASP A 335 -63.76 -43.98 37.62
CA ASP A 335 -62.35 -44.06 37.99
C ASP A 335 -61.73 -45.43 37.63
N LYS A 336 -62.53 -46.52 37.65
CA LYS A 336 -62.10 -47.81 37.07
C LYS A 336 -61.84 -47.70 35.57
N HIS A 337 -62.74 -47.04 34.83
CA HIS A 337 -62.57 -46.83 33.39
C HIS A 337 -61.33 -45.97 33.09
N ASN A 338 -61.15 -44.88 33.83
CA ASN A 338 -59.98 -44.02 33.67
C ASN A 338 -58.66 -44.74 33.99
N LEU A 339 -58.62 -45.55 35.07
CA LEU A 339 -57.46 -46.37 35.38
C LEU A 339 -57.17 -47.37 34.24
N ARG A 340 -58.20 -48.02 33.70
CA ARG A 340 -58.07 -48.93 32.55
C ARG A 340 -57.43 -48.23 31.36
N ASP A 341 -57.94 -47.07 30.97
CA ASP A 341 -57.43 -46.31 29.82
C ASP A 341 -55.98 -45.87 30.02
N LYS A 342 -55.60 -45.45 31.24
CA LYS A 342 -54.21 -45.05 31.55
C LYS A 342 -53.26 -46.24 31.59
N LEU A 343 -53.69 -47.38 32.12
CA LEU A 343 -52.93 -48.62 32.07
C LEU A 343 -52.72 -49.09 30.63
N GLU A 344 -53.76 -49.05 29.79
CA GLU A 344 -53.67 -49.41 28.38
C GLU A 344 -52.65 -48.53 27.64
N LEU A 345 -52.72 -47.22 27.84
CA LEU A 345 -51.75 -46.29 27.25
C LEU A 345 -50.32 -46.59 27.72
N PHE A 346 -50.10 -46.72 29.03
CA PHE A 346 -48.78 -47.05 29.57
C PHE A 346 -48.25 -48.37 29.01
N LEU A 347 -49.06 -49.43 29.03
CA LEU A 347 -48.67 -50.77 28.60
C LEU A 347 -48.43 -50.84 27.08
N SER A 348 -49.19 -50.08 26.28
CA SER A 348 -48.95 -49.99 24.85
C SER A 348 -47.58 -49.38 24.54
N VAL A 349 -47.19 -48.30 25.24
CA VAL A 349 -45.85 -47.70 25.11
C VAL A 349 -44.78 -48.64 25.68
N PHE A 350 -45.04 -49.28 26.82
CA PHE A 350 -44.12 -50.25 27.42
C PHE A 350 -43.83 -51.43 26.48
N SER A 351 -44.84 -51.97 25.79
CA SER A 351 -44.71 -53.15 24.91
C SER A 351 -43.81 -52.96 23.69
N ILE A 352 -43.58 -51.70 23.30
CA ILE A 352 -42.73 -51.34 22.17
C ILE A 352 -41.33 -50.88 22.62
N LEU A 353 -41.06 -50.81 23.93
CA LEU A 353 -39.75 -50.45 24.43
C LEU A 353 -38.74 -51.56 24.13
N ASP A 354 -37.62 -51.17 23.52
CA ASP A 354 -36.57 -52.09 23.12
C ASP A 354 -35.27 -51.83 23.89
N LEU A 355 -35.17 -52.44 25.08
CA LEU A 355 -33.98 -52.36 25.95
C LEU A 355 -33.13 -53.63 25.80
N ARG A 356 -32.76 -53.97 24.56
CA ARG A 356 -32.03 -55.19 24.21
C ARG A 356 -30.54 -55.16 24.61
N ASP A 357 -29.89 -54.01 24.49
CA ASP A 357 -28.46 -53.87 24.76
C ASP A 357 -28.19 -53.59 26.25
N ARG A 358 -27.67 -54.58 26.97
CA ARG A 358 -27.34 -54.48 28.40
C ARG A 358 -25.96 -53.88 28.67
N GLU A 359 -25.13 -53.74 27.64
CA GLU A 359 -23.82 -53.09 27.78
C GLU A 359 -23.97 -51.56 27.73
N ASP A 360 -25.09 -51.03 27.21
CA ASP A 360 -25.43 -49.61 27.30
C ASP A 360 -25.83 -49.24 28.75
N SER A 361 -25.09 -48.30 29.33
CA SER A 361 -25.34 -47.75 30.67
C SER A 361 -26.73 -47.12 30.79
N ASP A 362 -27.25 -46.53 29.71
CA ASP A 362 -28.54 -45.86 29.72
C ASP A 362 -29.69 -46.88 29.77
N ASN A 363 -29.54 -47.99 29.03
CA ASN A 363 -30.49 -49.11 29.09
C ASN A 363 -30.52 -49.73 30.47
N SER A 364 -29.36 -49.90 31.09
CA SER A 364 -29.27 -50.42 32.46
C SER A 364 -30.01 -49.52 33.45
N TYR A 365 -29.85 -48.20 33.34
CA TYR A 365 -30.57 -47.21 34.15
C TYR A 365 -32.10 -47.29 33.92
N PHE A 366 -32.56 -47.33 32.67
CA PHE A 366 -33.99 -47.41 32.38
C PHE A 366 -34.61 -48.73 32.82
N ILE A 367 -33.89 -49.85 32.67
CA ILE A 367 -34.31 -51.17 33.16
C ILE A 367 -34.53 -51.11 34.68
N GLU A 368 -33.60 -50.55 35.46
CA GLU A 368 -33.73 -50.42 36.92
C GLU A 368 -34.95 -49.57 37.31
N LYS A 369 -35.15 -48.42 36.64
CA LYS A 369 -36.31 -47.54 36.90
C LYS A 369 -37.64 -48.21 36.55
N LEU A 370 -37.70 -48.91 35.41
CA LEU A 370 -38.88 -49.65 35.00
C LEU A 370 -39.16 -50.80 35.97
N GLN A 371 -38.16 -51.56 36.40
CA GLN A 371 -38.34 -52.63 37.40
C GLN A 371 -38.96 -52.12 38.69
N ASN A 372 -38.36 -51.09 39.28
CA ASN A 372 -38.87 -50.50 40.51
C ASN A 372 -40.32 -50.02 40.34
N PHE A 373 -40.62 -49.40 39.20
CA PHE A 373 -41.98 -48.95 38.89
C PHE A 373 -42.99 -50.09 38.69
N ILE A 374 -42.59 -51.19 38.02
CA ILE A 374 -43.41 -52.40 37.86
C ILE A 374 -43.74 -53.01 39.21
N GLU A 375 -42.76 -53.09 40.12
CA GLU A 375 -42.97 -53.58 41.48
C GLU A 375 -43.95 -52.69 42.26
N ILE A 376 -43.78 -51.36 42.19
CA ILE A 376 -44.68 -50.39 42.82
C ILE A 376 -46.12 -50.53 42.29
N ILE A 377 -46.32 -50.57 40.97
CA ILE A 377 -47.66 -50.74 40.38
C ILE A 377 -48.25 -52.10 40.76
N SER A 378 -47.44 -53.17 40.78
CA SER A 378 -47.92 -54.51 41.12
C SER A 378 -48.39 -54.59 42.57
N GLN A 379 -47.64 -53.99 43.49
CA GLN A 379 -48.01 -53.89 44.91
C GLN A 379 -49.26 -53.04 45.10
N ASP A 380 -49.35 -51.89 44.43
CA ASP A 380 -50.53 -51.02 44.50
C ASP A 380 -51.77 -51.75 43.96
N LEU A 381 -51.69 -52.44 42.82
CA LEU A 381 -52.77 -53.25 42.25
C LEU A 381 -53.17 -54.46 43.12
N GLN A 382 -52.32 -54.90 44.03
CA GLN A 382 -52.58 -56.00 44.97
C GLN A 382 -53.07 -55.52 46.35
N ALA A 383 -53.21 -54.21 46.56
CA ALA A 383 -53.66 -53.68 47.84
C ALA A 383 -55.15 -54.01 48.10
N ASP A 384 -55.46 -54.47 49.32
CA ASP A 384 -56.80 -54.92 49.78
C ASP A 384 -57.93 -53.86 49.63
N GLY A 385 -57.59 -52.63 49.28
CA GLY A 385 -58.51 -51.50 49.12
C GLY A 385 -58.89 -51.16 47.67
N ILE A 386 -58.43 -51.91 46.66
CA ILE A 386 -58.75 -51.64 45.25
C ILE A 386 -59.79 -52.63 44.72
N PRO A 387 -60.94 -52.19 44.19
CA PRO A 387 -62.01 -53.08 43.73
C PRO A 387 -61.73 -53.65 42.33
N ILE A 388 -60.70 -54.49 42.21
CA ILE A 388 -60.25 -55.16 40.99
C ILE A 388 -59.94 -56.64 41.27
N ASN A 389 -59.87 -57.46 40.22
CA ASN A 389 -59.47 -58.85 40.33
C ASN A 389 -57.94 -58.95 40.49
N HIS A 390 -57.44 -59.32 41.66
CA HIS A 390 -56.00 -59.41 41.93
C HIS A 390 -55.31 -60.63 41.31
N LYS A 391 -56.06 -61.70 40.95
CA LYS A 391 -55.53 -62.96 40.39
C LYS A 391 -54.61 -62.77 39.17
N PRO A 392 -54.94 -61.93 38.16
CA PRO A 392 -54.07 -61.71 37.00
C PRO A 392 -52.81 -60.88 37.27
N VAL A 393 -52.73 -60.12 38.38
CA VAL A 393 -51.66 -59.12 38.61
C VAL A 393 -50.28 -59.75 38.73
N ALA A 394 -50.13 -60.81 39.53
CA ALA A 394 -48.83 -61.44 39.76
C ALA A 394 -48.23 -62.05 38.48
N LYS A 395 -49.08 -62.69 37.67
CA LYS A 395 -48.68 -63.29 36.39
C LYS A 395 -48.26 -62.22 35.38
N PHE A 396 -49.03 -61.15 35.27
CA PHE A 396 -48.74 -60.09 34.30
C PHE A 396 -47.51 -59.24 34.69
N SER A 397 -47.30 -59.02 36.00
CA SER A 397 -46.06 -58.42 36.52
C SER A 397 -44.82 -59.23 36.10
N GLN A 398 -44.89 -60.55 36.18
CA GLN A 398 -43.84 -61.45 35.72
C GLN A 398 -43.61 -61.37 34.21
N GLU A 399 -44.68 -61.28 33.40
CA GLU A 399 -44.59 -61.07 31.95
C GLU A 399 -43.93 -59.71 31.63
N MET A 400 -44.22 -58.65 32.40
CA MET A 400 -43.61 -57.32 32.23
C MET A 400 -42.13 -57.32 32.60
N GLN A 401 -41.74 -58.01 33.66
CA GLN A 401 -40.33 -58.20 34.02
C GLN A 401 -39.56 -58.98 32.95
N GLN A 402 -40.18 -60.02 32.36
CA GLN A 402 -39.59 -60.77 31.23
C GLN A 402 -39.41 -59.90 29.98
N HIS A 403 -40.34 -58.99 29.70
CA HIS A 403 -40.26 -58.08 28.55
C HIS A 403 -39.01 -57.20 28.59
N ILE A 404 -38.69 -56.61 29.75
CA ILE A 404 -37.46 -55.81 29.94
C ILE A 404 -36.21 -56.68 30.14
N GLY A 405 -36.37 -57.99 30.31
CA GLY A 405 -35.30 -58.99 30.24
C GLY A 405 -34.85 -59.59 31.57
N GLU A 406 -35.55 -59.34 32.68
CA GLU A 406 -35.19 -59.89 33.99
C GLU A 406 -35.15 -61.42 34.00
N LYS A 407 -34.14 -61.99 34.67
CA LYS A 407 -34.02 -63.44 34.84
C LYS A 407 -34.87 -63.85 36.03
N LEU A 408 -35.87 -64.69 35.79
CA LEU A 408 -36.62 -65.34 36.87
C LEU A 408 -35.65 -66.02 37.83
N LYS A 409 -35.71 -65.64 39.10
CA LYS A 409 -34.95 -66.23 40.20
C LYS A 409 -35.14 -67.76 40.19
N TRP A 410 -34.10 -68.45 39.69
CA TRP A 410 -33.67 -69.83 39.92
C TRP A 410 -34.78 -70.90 40.00
N HIS A 411 -35.04 -71.58 38.87
CA HIS A 411 -35.19 -73.06 38.73
C HIS A 411 -35.83 -73.47 37.38
N LEU A 412 -35.38 -72.98 36.23
CA LEU A 412 -35.73 -73.58 34.93
C LEU A 412 -34.57 -73.40 33.94
N LEU A 413 -33.80 -74.46 33.72
CA LEU A 413 -32.82 -74.57 32.63
C LEU A 413 -33.58 -74.70 31.30
N GLY A 414 -33.65 -73.61 30.54
CA GLY A 414 -34.15 -73.65 29.16
C GLY A 414 -34.39 -72.28 28.56
N LYS A 415 -33.46 -71.86 27.68
CA LYS A 415 -33.49 -70.73 26.71
C LYS A 415 -33.91 -69.35 27.23
N ASP A 416 -32.93 -68.44 27.20
CA ASP A 416 -33.03 -66.98 27.35
C ASP A 416 -33.86 -66.33 26.22
N ASP A 417 -35.12 -66.73 26.04
CA ASP A 417 -36.01 -66.06 25.08
C ASP A 417 -36.83 -65.01 25.85
N LYS A 418 -36.38 -63.74 25.81
CA LYS A 418 -37.20 -62.58 26.21
C LYS A 418 -38.55 -62.70 25.50
N LYS A 419 -39.63 -62.92 26.25
CA LYS A 419 -40.97 -62.99 25.69
C LYS A 419 -41.52 -61.56 25.59
N SER A 420 -41.64 -61.05 24.37
CA SER A 420 -42.30 -59.76 24.15
C SER A 420 -43.76 -59.84 24.61
N ILE A 421 -44.22 -58.83 25.36
CA ILE A 421 -45.63 -58.71 25.70
C ILE A 421 -46.39 -58.34 24.42
N SER A 422 -47.36 -59.16 24.04
CA SER A 422 -48.24 -58.84 22.92
C SER A 422 -49.39 -57.92 23.36
N MET A 423 -49.92 -57.15 22.41
CA MET A 423 -51.15 -56.35 22.63
C MET A 423 -52.33 -57.23 23.04
N ASP A 424 -52.40 -58.48 22.56
CA ASP A 424 -53.43 -59.44 22.96
C ASP A 424 -53.30 -59.83 24.45
N ALA A 425 -52.07 -59.98 24.96
CA ALA A 425 -51.82 -60.27 26.36
C ALA A 425 -52.19 -59.08 27.25
N ILE A 426 -51.91 -57.85 26.81
CA ILE A 426 -52.35 -56.61 27.49
C ILE A 426 -53.89 -56.53 27.53
N ALA A 427 -54.56 -56.74 26.40
CA ALA A 427 -56.01 -56.69 26.31
C ALA A 427 -56.66 -57.77 27.20
N HIS A 428 -56.10 -58.98 27.20
CA HIS A 428 -56.54 -60.06 28.09
C HIS A 428 -56.34 -59.70 29.56
N PHE A 429 -55.17 -59.18 29.94
CA PHE A 429 -54.89 -58.72 31.31
C PHE A 429 -55.88 -57.66 31.78
N LEU A 430 -56.07 -56.59 31.00
CA LEU A 430 -56.99 -55.50 31.36
C LEU A 430 -58.44 -56.01 31.48
N ASN A 431 -58.87 -56.89 30.57
CA ASN A 431 -60.21 -57.47 30.66
C ASN A 431 -60.38 -58.37 31.90
N GLU A 432 -59.38 -59.16 32.28
CA GLU A 432 -59.42 -59.98 33.49
C GLU A 432 -59.32 -59.16 34.78
N LEU A 433 -58.54 -58.08 34.78
CA LEU A 433 -58.30 -57.19 35.93
C LEU A 433 -59.58 -56.49 36.39
N PHE A 434 -60.41 -56.06 35.44
CA PHE A 434 -61.66 -55.33 35.71
C PHE A 434 -62.92 -56.22 35.64
N LYS A 435 -62.79 -57.55 35.56
CA LYS A 435 -63.93 -58.47 35.72
C LYS A 435 -64.44 -58.44 37.16
N PRO A 436 -65.76 -58.51 37.38
CA PRO A 436 -66.32 -58.64 38.73
C PRO A 436 -65.79 -59.93 39.38
N SER A 437 -65.24 -59.80 40.59
CA SER A 437 -64.71 -60.93 41.36
C SER A 437 -65.83 -61.94 41.64
N GLN A 438 -65.61 -63.23 41.37
CA GLN A 438 -66.56 -64.28 41.74
C GLN A 438 -66.65 -64.50 43.27
N ASP A 439 -65.73 -63.93 44.05
CA ASP A 439 -65.78 -63.97 45.52
C ASP A 439 -66.76 -62.94 46.11
N ASP A 440 -67.34 -62.03 45.31
CA ASP A 440 -68.41 -61.08 45.72
C ASP A 440 -69.80 -61.73 45.86
N LEU A 441 -69.92 -63.06 45.66
CA LEU A 441 -71.17 -63.80 45.84
C LEU A 441 -71.23 -64.65 47.12
N SER A 442 -70.22 -64.60 47.99
CA SER A 442 -70.36 -65.23 49.31
C SER A 442 -71.30 -64.39 50.20
N GLU A 443 -72.42 -64.99 50.60
CA GLU A 443 -73.36 -64.45 51.58
C GLU A 443 -72.64 -63.80 52.78
N PRO A 444 -73.18 -62.70 53.35
CA PRO A 444 -72.58 -62.06 54.52
C PRO A 444 -72.44 -63.09 55.64
N SER A 445 -71.23 -63.19 56.21
CA SER A 445 -70.96 -64.08 57.34
C SER A 445 -71.97 -63.81 58.46
N ILE A 446 -72.40 -64.87 59.15
CA ILE A 446 -73.49 -64.87 60.15
C ILE A 446 -73.30 -63.79 61.24
N GLY A 447 -72.09 -63.26 61.44
CA GLY A 447 -71.81 -62.12 62.32
C GLY A 447 -72.43 -60.78 61.89
N GLN A 448 -72.65 -60.54 60.60
CA GLN A 448 -73.26 -59.30 60.09
C GLN A 448 -74.79 -59.28 60.18
N ARG A 449 -75.45 -60.45 60.22
CA ARG A 449 -76.92 -60.50 60.40
C ARG A 449 -77.35 -60.13 61.84
N LEU A 450 -76.45 -60.17 62.82
CA LEU A 450 -76.74 -59.78 64.20
C LEU A 450 -76.54 -58.27 64.49
N PHE A 451 -75.83 -57.53 63.64
CA PHE A 451 -75.64 -56.08 63.80
C PHE A 451 -76.70 -55.21 63.12
N ASN A 452 -77.51 -55.78 62.22
CA ASN A 452 -78.51 -55.05 61.42
C ASN A 452 -79.78 -54.60 62.18
N ILE A 453 -79.82 -54.72 63.51
CA ILE A 453 -80.96 -54.29 64.34
C ILE A 453 -80.71 -52.93 65.03
N PHE A 454 -79.47 -52.42 65.05
CA PHE A 454 -79.19 -51.10 65.61
C PHE A 454 -78.46 -50.20 64.59
N ASP A 455 -79.18 -49.16 64.16
CA ASP A 455 -78.70 -47.93 63.52
C ASP A 455 -78.33 -48.00 62.01
N SER A 456 -79.33 -47.85 61.13
CA SER A 456 -79.17 -47.74 59.68
C SER A 456 -78.29 -46.56 59.22
N SER A 457 -78.11 -45.55 60.09
CA SER A 457 -77.22 -44.41 59.82
C SER A 457 -75.73 -44.76 59.93
N SER A 458 -75.38 -45.85 60.62
CA SER A 458 -73.99 -46.32 60.79
C SER A 458 -73.49 -47.12 59.59
N ILE A 459 -74.36 -47.91 58.96
CA ILE A 459 -74.06 -48.75 57.79
C ILE A 459 -73.81 -47.89 56.55
N GLU A 460 -74.65 -46.87 56.33
CA GLU A 460 -74.50 -45.96 55.18
C GLU A 460 -73.21 -45.14 55.31
N LYS A 461 -72.85 -44.69 56.51
CA LYS A 461 -71.56 -44.02 56.79
C LYS A 461 -70.37 -44.94 56.53
N ALA A 462 -70.41 -46.19 56.99
CA ALA A 462 -69.35 -47.17 56.74
C ALA A 462 -69.19 -47.51 55.24
N GLN A 463 -70.31 -47.58 54.50
CA GLN A 463 -70.28 -47.77 53.04
C GLN A 463 -69.72 -46.55 52.30
N VAL A 464 -70.11 -45.34 52.70
CA VAL A 464 -69.56 -44.09 52.13
C VAL A 464 -68.05 -44.02 52.36
N GLU A 465 -67.56 -44.31 53.57
CA GLU A 465 -66.11 -44.34 53.85
C GLU A 465 -65.36 -45.39 53.03
N THR A 466 -65.94 -46.58 52.87
CA THR A 466 -65.35 -47.67 52.08
C THR A 466 -65.24 -47.27 50.60
N LEU A 467 -66.30 -46.72 50.01
CA LEU A 467 -66.30 -46.25 48.62
C LEU A 467 -65.31 -45.10 48.38
N LYS A 468 -65.22 -44.15 49.33
CA LYS A 468 -64.23 -43.06 49.24
C LYS A 468 -62.80 -43.59 49.25
N LYS A 469 -62.49 -44.57 50.11
CA LYS A 469 -61.16 -45.22 50.13
C LYS A 469 -60.83 -45.92 48.81
N GLN A 470 -61.79 -46.64 48.22
CA GLN A 470 -61.62 -47.32 46.94
C GLN A 470 -61.38 -46.33 45.78
N ILE A 471 -62.16 -45.24 45.72
CA ILE A 471 -61.98 -44.15 44.73
C ILE A 471 -60.59 -43.52 44.86
N ILE A 472 -60.19 -43.19 46.10
CA ILE A 472 -58.88 -42.58 46.39
C ILE A 472 -57.75 -43.50 45.93
N ALA A 473 -57.86 -44.81 46.17
CA ALA A 473 -56.86 -45.78 45.75
C ALA A 473 -56.74 -45.86 44.21
N LEU A 474 -57.87 -45.93 43.49
CA LEU A 474 -57.89 -45.94 42.01
C LEU A 474 -57.29 -44.66 41.41
N ARG A 475 -57.67 -43.49 41.94
CA ARG A 475 -57.15 -42.20 41.46
C ARG A 475 -55.67 -42.00 41.75
N THR A 476 -55.20 -42.47 42.91
CA THR A 476 -53.78 -42.43 43.28
C THR A 476 -52.94 -43.29 42.34
N LEU A 477 -53.40 -44.51 42.03
CA LEU A 477 -52.74 -45.39 41.09
C LEU A 477 -52.73 -44.82 39.66
N THR A 478 -53.85 -44.27 39.22
CA THR A 478 -53.97 -43.59 37.91
C THR A 478 -52.96 -42.43 37.78
N ASP A 479 -52.80 -41.64 38.84
CA ASP A 479 -51.86 -40.52 38.89
C ASP A 479 -50.39 -40.99 38.81
N LYS A 480 -50.04 -42.08 39.50
CA LYS A 480 -48.69 -42.69 39.43
C LYS A 480 -48.37 -43.18 38.02
N ILE A 481 -49.31 -43.86 37.35
CA ILE A 481 -49.15 -44.36 35.97
C ILE A 481 -48.93 -43.21 34.99
N GLN A 482 -49.69 -42.12 35.14
CA GLN A 482 -49.61 -40.98 34.25
C GLN A 482 -48.33 -40.14 34.44
N GLN A 483 -47.76 -40.11 35.65
CA GLN A 483 -46.55 -39.33 35.95
C GLN A 483 -45.25 -40.03 35.53
N PHE A 484 -45.28 -41.32 35.23
CA PHE A 484 -44.08 -42.04 34.83
C PHE A 484 -43.69 -41.73 33.37
N PRO A 485 -42.41 -41.38 33.09
CA PRO A 485 -41.98 -40.85 31.79
C PRO A 485 -41.77 -41.95 30.73
N ILE A 486 -42.75 -42.84 30.54
CA ILE A 486 -42.62 -44.00 29.64
C ILE A 486 -42.39 -43.60 28.18
N SER A 487 -43.00 -42.50 27.74
CA SER A 487 -42.84 -41.97 26.38
C SER A 487 -41.46 -41.34 26.16
N GLU A 488 -40.90 -40.68 27.18
CA GLU A 488 -39.56 -40.08 27.09
C GLU A 488 -38.49 -41.18 26.97
N ILE A 489 -38.65 -42.30 27.68
CA ILE A 489 -37.75 -43.46 27.57
C ILE A 489 -37.75 -44.02 26.15
N LYS A 490 -38.93 -44.09 25.50
CA LYS A 490 -39.05 -44.52 24.11
C LYS A 490 -38.29 -43.60 23.15
N ASP A 491 -38.40 -42.29 23.34
CA ASP A 491 -37.84 -41.30 22.42
C ASP A 491 -36.33 -41.06 22.60
N HIS A 492 -35.78 -41.39 23.79
CA HIS A 492 -34.36 -41.23 24.14
C HIS A 492 -33.38 -41.82 23.11
N HIS A 493 -33.62 -43.05 22.65
CA HIS A 493 -32.71 -43.72 21.71
C HIS A 493 -32.61 -43.01 20.36
N THR A 494 -33.72 -42.45 19.89
CA THR A 494 -33.76 -41.69 18.65
C THR A 494 -32.95 -40.40 18.80
N LEU A 495 -33.15 -39.69 19.91
CA LEU A 495 -32.46 -38.43 20.20
C LEU A 495 -30.96 -38.64 20.44
N LYS A 496 -30.56 -39.69 21.16
CA LYS A 496 -29.14 -40.09 21.35
C LYS A 496 -28.45 -40.36 20.01
N THR A 497 -29.15 -40.99 19.06
CA THR A 497 -28.60 -41.24 17.72
C THR A 497 -28.42 -39.95 16.93
N VAL A 498 -29.40 -39.04 16.99
CA VAL A 498 -29.31 -37.71 16.34
C VAL A 498 -28.14 -36.90 16.91
N GLN A 499 -27.97 -36.91 18.24
CA GLN A 499 -26.88 -36.22 18.93
C GLN A 499 -25.49 -36.69 18.47
N ILE A 500 -25.27 -38.01 18.38
CA ILE A 500 -23.99 -38.58 17.92
C ILE A 500 -23.67 -38.14 16.48
N GLU A 501 -24.68 -38.08 15.62
CA GLU A 501 -24.47 -37.68 14.23
C GLU A 501 -24.19 -36.16 14.10
N GLN A 502 -24.81 -35.34 14.96
CA GLN A 502 -24.50 -33.92 15.07
C GLN A 502 -23.08 -33.65 15.59
N ASP A 503 -22.56 -34.46 16.52
CA ASP A 503 -21.17 -34.37 16.99
C ASP A 503 -20.17 -34.64 15.85
N LYS A 504 -20.42 -35.68 15.05
CA LYS A 504 -19.56 -35.99 13.88
C LYS A 504 -19.59 -34.86 12.85
N GLU A 505 -20.76 -34.32 12.53
CA GLU A 505 -20.86 -33.21 11.56
C GLU A 505 -20.21 -31.93 12.09
N THR A 506 -20.30 -31.67 13.40
CA THR A 506 -19.59 -30.56 14.06
C THR A 506 -18.08 -30.69 13.91
N ALA A 507 -17.52 -31.87 14.22
CA ALA A 507 -16.10 -32.14 14.06
C ALA A 507 -15.65 -31.99 12.59
N ARG A 508 -16.45 -32.49 11.64
CA ARG A 508 -16.18 -32.38 10.20
C ARG A 508 -16.13 -30.94 9.72
N LYS A 509 -17.04 -30.08 10.19
CA LYS A 509 -17.05 -28.64 9.84
C LYS A 509 -15.84 -27.90 10.39
N VAL A 510 -15.42 -28.20 11.62
CA VAL A 510 -14.20 -27.63 12.22
C VAL A 510 -12.96 -28.02 11.40
N GLU A 511 -12.85 -29.29 11.02
CA GLU A 511 -11.73 -29.79 10.20
C GLU A 511 -11.67 -29.08 8.83
N GLN A 512 -12.80 -28.95 8.14
CA GLN A 512 -12.86 -28.23 6.86
C GLN A 512 -12.43 -26.76 6.99
N LEU A 513 -12.85 -26.10 8.06
CA LEU A 513 -12.46 -24.72 8.33
C LEU A 513 -10.95 -24.63 8.63
N GLN A 514 -10.40 -25.53 9.43
CA GLN A 514 -8.96 -25.61 9.71
C GLN A 514 -8.12 -25.85 8.45
N ILE A 515 -8.53 -26.76 7.56
CA ILE A 515 -7.86 -27.01 6.28
C ILE A 515 -7.85 -25.72 5.45
N SER A 516 -8.99 -25.03 5.38
CA SER A 516 -9.10 -23.78 4.61
C SER A 516 -8.21 -22.67 5.18
N ILE A 517 -8.16 -22.52 6.51
CA ILE A 517 -7.27 -21.55 7.17
C ILE A 517 -5.80 -21.89 6.90
N ASN A 518 -5.41 -23.16 7.04
CA ASN A 518 -4.03 -23.61 6.79
C ASN A 518 -3.62 -23.34 5.35
N ASN A 519 -4.48 -23.61 4.37
CA ASN A 519 -4.20 -23.31 2.96
C ASN A 519 -3.98 -21.80 2.76
N SER A 520 -4.78 -20.94 3.37
CA SER A 520 -4.61 -19.48 3.27
C SER A 520 -3.34 -18.99 3.95
N ILE A 521 -2.96 -19.58 5.09
CA ILE A 521 -1.68 -19.33 5.79
C ILE A 521 -0.50 -19.74 4.90
N GLU A 522 -0.49 -20.96 4.38
CA GLU A 522 0.61 -21.49 3.57
C GLU A 522 0.77 -20.71 2.27
N ASN A 523 -0.33 -20.41 1.57
CA ASN A 523 -0.29 -19.63 0.35
C ASN A 523 0.25 -18.22 0.61
N LEU A 524 -0.24 -17.51 1.63
CA LEU A 524 0.25 -16.18 1.97
C LEU A 524 1.72 -16.20 2.42
N ARG A 525 2.10 -17.18 3.24
CA ARG A 525 3.49 -17.36 3.70
C ARG A 525 4.44 -17.66 2.54
N SER A 526 4.01 -18.47 1.57
CA SER A 526 4.80 -18.77 0.36
C SER A 526 5.04 -17.51 -0.48
N LYS A 527 4.03 -16.65 -0.66
CA LYS A 527 4.18 -15.38 -1.40
C LYS A 527 5.04 -14.37 -0.65
N LEU A 528 4.93 -14.30 0.68
CA LEU A 528 5.82 -13.48 1.51
C LEU A 528 7.28 -13.97 1.45
N ALA A 529 7.51 -15.28 1.35
CA ALA A 529 8.87 -15.84 1.24
C ALA A 529 9.58 -15.49 -0.08
N LEU A 530 8.83 -15.12 -1.12
CA LEU A 530 9.41 -14.60 -2.37
C LEU A 530 10.00 -13.19 -2.20
N MET A 531 9.60 -12.46 -1.16
CA MET A 531 10.07 -11.12 -0.86
C MET A 531 11.33 -11.17 0.00
N SER A 532 12.33 -10.37 -0.36
CA SER A 532 13.54 -10.23 0.46
C SER A 532 13.30 -9.36 1.69
N ASN A 533 14.21 -9.45 2.67
CA ASN A 533 14.23 -8.57 3.84
C ASN A 533 14.44 -7.08 3.50
N LYS A 534 14.75 -6.71 2.24
CA LYS A 534 14.81 -5.32 1.81
C LYS A 534 13.41 -4.74 1.49
N PHE A 535 12.42 -5.60 1.24
CA PHE A 535 11.06 -5.18 0.90
C PHE A 535 10.12 -5.13 2.10
N THR A 536 10.63 -5.30 3.34
CA THR A 536 9.83 -5.26 4.56
C THR A 536 9.11 -3.94 4.81
N SER A 537 9.62 -2.84 4.26
CA SER A 537 9.02 -1.52 4.37
C SER A 537 7.89 -1.27 3.36
N TYR A 538 7.63 -2.19 2.43
CA TYR A 538 6.54 -2.06 1.47
C TYR A 538 5.21 -2.36 2.17
N GLU A 539 4.22 -1.53 1.89
CA GLU A 539 2.90 -1.60 2.51
C GLU A 539 2.25 -2.97 2.30
N GLU A 540 2.39 -3.55 1.12
CA GLU A 540 1.83 -4.87 0.77
C GLU A 540 2.46 -6.00 1.60
N VAL A 541 3.76 -5.90 1.90
CA VAL A 541 4.50 -6.88 2.70
C VAL A 541 4.13 -6.76 4.17
N GLU A 542 4.03 -5.54 4.68
CA GLU A 542 3.59 -5.30 6.06
C GLU A 542 2.12 -5.74 6.26
N HIS A 543 1.25 -5.39 5.32
CA HIS A 543 -0.15 -5.79 5.32
C HIS A 543 -0.31 -7.31 5.25
N GLY A 544 0.42 -7.98 4.36
CA GLY A 544 0.45 -9.44 4.27
C GLY A 544 0.90 -10.10 5.57
N ARG A 545 1.92 -9.57 6.25
CA ARG A 545 2.38 -10.08 7.56
C ARG A 545 1.33 -9.87 8.66
N LYS A 546 0.63 -8.73 8.67
CA LYS A 546 -0.47 -8.48 9.61
C LYS A 546 -1.60 -9.49 9.42
N ILE A 547 -2.02 -9.73 8.17
CA ILE A 547 -3.06 -10.72 7.86
C ILE A 547 -2.61 -12.13 8.23
N LEU A 548 -1.34 -12.50 7.95
CA LEU A 548 -0.80 -13.81 8.35
C LEU A 548 -0.89 -14.01 9.87
N ASN A 549 -0.52 -13.00 10.66
CA ASN A 549 -0.65 -13.05 12.13
C ASN A 549 -2.12 -13.17 12.55
N SER A 550 -3.04 -12.42 11.91
CA SER A 550 -4.48 -12.53 12.18
C SER A 550 -5.03 -13.92 11.85
N LEU A 551 -4.59 -14.56 10.76
CA LEU A 551 -4.95 -15.94 10.42
C LEU A 551 -4.42 -16.95 11.46
N GLU A 552 -3.18 -16.78 11.92
CA GLU A 552 -2.59 -17.65 12.96
C GLU A 552 -3.32 -17.50 14.31
N GLN A 553 -3.67 -16.28 14.69
CA GLN A 553 -4.50 -16.01 15.87
C GLN A 553 -5.91 -16.60 15.73
N PHE A 554 -6.52 -16.45 14.55
CA PHE A 554 -7.83 -17.02 14.24
C PHE A 554 -7.82 -18.55 14.32
N LYS A 555 -6.80 -19.21 13.75
CA LYS A 555 -6.58 -20.67 13.86
C LYS A 555 -6.48 -21.10 15.32
N SER A 556 -5.74 -20.36 16.13
CA SER A 556 -5.54 -20.66 17.56
C SER A 556 -6.85 -20.51 18.35
N ARG A 557 -7.63 -19.44 18.09
CA ARG A 557 -8.96 -19.24 18.69
C ARG A 557 -9.93 -20.38 18.38
N LEU A 558 -9.97 -20.84 17.12
CA LEU A 558 -10.81 -21.96 16.71
C LEU A 558 -10.41 -23.27 17.42
N ALA A 559 -9.10 -23.55 17.50
CA ALA A 559 -8.59 -24.73 18.19
C ALA A 559 -8.95 -24.73 19.68
N ILE A 560 -8.72 -23.59 20.37
CA ILE A 560 -9.08 -23.45 21.80
C ILE A 560 -10.57 -23.66 22.02
N SER A 561 -11.42 -23.05 21.19
CA SER A 561 -12.87 -23.17 21.31
C SER A 561 -13.35 -24.61 21.10
N PHE A 562 -12.76 -25.33 20.15
CA PHE A 562 -13.09 -26.74 19.91
C PHE A 562 -12.58 -27.67 21.02
N ASP A 563 -11.39 -27.42 21.57
CA ASP A 563 -10.88 -28.17 22.71
C ASP A 563 -11.74 -27.96 23.96
N GLU A 564 -12.19 -26.73 24.23
CA GLU A 564 -13.13 -26.44 25.31
C GLU A 564 -14.48 -27.15 25.13
N TYR A 565 -14.98 -27.24 23.89
CA TYR A 565 -16.17 -28.00 23.56
C TYR A 565 -16.00 -29.49 23.90
N ASN A 566 -14.92 -30.12 23.41
CA ASN A 566 -14.64 -31.54 23.66
C ASN A 566 -14.48 -31.84 25.17
N GLN A 567 -13.79 -30.98 25.91
CA GLN A 567 -13.65 -31.14 27.37
C GLN A 567 -14.99 -31.02 28.10
N LYS A 568 -15.91 -30.15 27.64
CA LYS A 568 -17.25 -30.03 28.24
C LYS A 568 -18.11 -31.25 27.91
N ILE A 569 -18.05 -31.78 26.68
CA ILE A 569 -18.70 -33.03 26.30
C ILE A 569 -18.25 -34.17 27.23
N GLU A 570 -16.94 -34.36 27.42
CA GLU A 570 -16.41 -35.42 28.28
C GLU A 570 -16.91 -35.31 29.73
N ARG A 571 -17.06 -34.10 30.27
CA ARG A 571 -17.63 -33.89 31.61
C ARG A 571 -19.10 -34.24 31.67
N LEU A 572 -19.88 -33.87 30.65
CA LEU A 572 -21.31 -34.15 30.59
C LEU A 572 -21.61 -35.65 30.47
N LEU A 573 -20.70 -36.44 29.87
CA LEU A 573 -20.81 -37.91 29.84
C LEU A 573 -20.80 -38.56 31.23
N THR A 574 -20.39 -37.85 32.28
CA THR A 574 -20.38 -38.36 33.67
C THR A 574 -21.73 -38.22 34.39
N ILE A 575 -22.72 -37.53 33.80
CA ILE A 575 -24.07 -37.38 34.38
C ILE A 575 -24.80 -38.73 34.34
N GLU A 576 -25.19 -39.24 35.51
CA GLU A 576 -25.88 -40.54 35.65
C GLU A 576 -27.22 -40.58 34.91
N SER A 577 -28.03 -39.53 35.03
CA SER A 577 -29.35 -39.44 34.39
C SER A 577 -29.21 -39.30 32.86
N PRO A 578 -29.69 -40.27 32.06
CA PRO A 578 -29.60 -40.17 30.59
C PRO A 578 -30.36 -38.97 30.01
N PHE A 579 -31.48 -38.58 30.60
CA PHE A 579 -32.28 -37.43 30.14
C PHE A 579 -31.60 -36.09 30.39
N GLU A 580 -31.01 -35.92 31.58
CA GLU A 580 -30.28 -34.70 31.94
C GLU A 580 -29.02 -34.55 31.08
N ARG A 581 -28.29 -35.66 30.89
CA ARG A 581 -27.13 -35.72 30.00
C ARG A 581 -27.48 -35.35 28.56
N LEU A 582 -28.55 -35.91 28.00
CA LEU A 582 -28.98 -35.61 26.63
C LEU A 582 -29.37 -34.12 26.48
N GLY A 583 -30.10 -33.56 27.44
CA GLY A 583 -30.49 -32.14 27.43
C GLY A 583 -29.28 -31.20 27.49
N GLU A 584 -28.35 -31.45 28.41
CA GLU A 584 -27.14 -30.63 28.57
C GLU A 584 -26.21 -30.72 27.36
N VAL A 585 -26.03 -31.92 26.76
CA VAL A 585 -25.19 -32.04 25.57
C VAL A 585 -25.83 -31.34 24.37
N THR A 586 -27.15 -31.45 24.18
CA THR A 586 -27.85 -30.75 23.09
C THR A 586 -27.69 -29.23 23.22
N ASN A 587 -27.84 -28.69 24.44
CA ASN A 587 -27.64 -27.26 24.69
C ASN A 587 -26.19 -26.81 24.39
N LEU A 588 -25.21 -27.63 24.76
CA LEU A 588 -23.80 -27.37 24.47
C LEU A 588 -23.51 -27.40 22.96
N GLN A 589 -24.05 -28.38 22.24
CA GLN A 589 -23.96 -28.51 20.78
C GLN A 589 -24.56 -27.28 20.07
N GLU A 590 -25.76 -26.85 20.44
CA GLU A 590 -26.39 -25.67 19.87
C GLU A 590 -25.62 -24.38 20.16
N SER A 591 -25.00 -24.27 21.34
CA SER A 591 -24.12 -23.14 21.65
C SER A 591 -22.89 -23.15 20.75
N PHE A 592 -22.21 -24.30 20.62
CA PHE A 592 -20.98 -24.39 19.84
C PHE A 592 -21.23 -24.26 18.34
N LEU A 593 -22.34 -24.77 17.81
CA LEU A 593 -22.71 -24.58 16.40
C LEU A 593 -22.95 -23.09 16.06
N ARG A 594 -23.49 -22.32 17.01
CA ARG A 594 -23.60 -20.85 16.85
C ARG A 594 -22.23 -20.18 16.85
N ASP A 595 -21.33 -20.59 17.74
CA ASP A 595 -19.95 -20.10 17.74
C ASP A 595 -19.23 -20.46 16.43
N LEU A 596 -19.41 -21.68 15.93
CA LEU A 596 -18.85 -22.14 14.67
C LEU A 596 -19.38 -21.34 13.47
N ALA A 597 -20.68 -21.03 13.44
CA ALA A 597 -21.25 -20.16 12.41
C ALA A 597 -20.65 -18.75 12.45
N SER A 598 -20.34 -18.23 13.65
CA SER A 598 -19.62 -16.97 13.82
C SER A 598 -18.19 -17.05 13.27
N PHE A 599 -17.45 -18.13 13.56
CA PHE A 599 -16.13 -18.38 12.98
C PHE A 599 -16.20 -18.50 11.44
N GLU A 600 -17.17 -19.24 10.90
CA GLU A 600 -17.35 -19.34 9.45
C GLU A 600 -17.64 -17.98 8.83
N LYS A 601 -18.47 -17.12 9.46
CA LYS A 601 -18.70 -15.75 8.99
C LYS A 601 -17.41 -14.93 9.02
N GLU A 602 -16.67 -14.90 10.13
CA GLU A 602 -15.41 -14.14 10.29
C GLU A 602 -14.35 -14.56 9.25
N PHE A 603 -14.33 -15.82 8.84
CA PHE A 603 -13.37 -16.33 7.85
C PHE A 603 -13.85 -16.22 6.39
N LYS A 604 -15.08 -16.65 6.09
CA LYS A 604 -15.61 -16.83 4.72
C LYS A 604 -16.42 -15.64 4.19
N ALA A 605 -16.78 -14.65 5.02
CA ALA A 605 -17.47 -13.45 4.53
C ALA A 605 -16.66 -12.75 3.43
N ALA A 606 -17.33 -11.90 2.64
CA ALA A 606 -16.69 -11.20 1.52
C ALA A 606 -15.55 -10.26 1.96
N ASP A 607 -15.62 -9.76 3.18
CA ASP A 607 -14.63 -8.99 3.93
C ASP A 607 -13.89 -9.82 4.99
N GLY A 608 -14.19 -11.12 5.06
CA GLY A 608 -13.60 -12.06 6.00
C GLY A 608 -12.10 -12.29 5.74
N LEU A 609 -11.46 -12.91 6.72
CA LEU A 609 -10.02 -13.16 6.73
C LEU A 609 -9.50 -13.87 5.48
N ASN A 610 -10.28 -14.79 4.90
CA ASN A 610 -9.87 -15.48 3.67
C ASN A 610 -9.80 -14.54 2.47
N SER A 611 -10.80 -13.67 2.31
CA SER A 611 -10.84 -12.66 1.23
C SER A 611 -9.68 -11.68 1.35
N LEU A 612 -9.41 -11.20 2.58
CA LEU A 612 -8.26 -10.33 2.86
C LEU A 612 -6.93 -11.04 2.53
N ALA A 613 -6.79 -12.32 2.89
CA ALA A 613 -5.61 -13.10 2.57
C ALA A 613 -5.41 -13.28 1.06
N VAL A 614 -6.47 -13.55 0.30
CA VAL A 614 -6.41 -13.65 -1.17
C VAL A 614 -6.04 -12.31 -1.80
N LYS A 615 -6.64 -11.19 -1.34
CA LYS A 615 -6.27 -9.85 -1.81
C LYS A 615 -4.80 -9.55 -1.53
N ALA A 616 -4.31 -9.85 -0.33
CA ALA A 616 -2.90 -9.67 0.02
C ALA A 616 -1.97 -10.54 -0.84
N GLN A 617 -2.34 -11.78 -1.12
CA GLN A 617 -1.59 -12.66 -2.03
C GLN A 617 -1.48 -12.06 -3.44
N LEU A 618 -2.56 -11.51 -3.99
CA LEU A 618 -2.57 -10.87 -5.31
C LEU A 618 -1.72 -9.59 -5.33
N SER A 619 -1.81 -8.75 -4.29
CA SER A 619 -1.00 -7.53 -4.18
C SER A 619 0.49 -7.85 -4.07
N LEU A 620 0.86 -8.83 -3.24
CA LEU A 620 2.24 -9.33 -3.15
C LEU A 620 2.73 -9.87 -4.50
N LEU A 621 1.87 -10.58 -5.22
CA LEU A 621 2.23 -11.12 -6.53
C LEU A 621 2.47 -10.01 -7.57
N SER A 622 1.63 -8.98 -7.56
CA SER A 622 1.79 -7.80 -8.42
C SER A 622 3.11 -7.08 -8.13
N LEU A 623 3.41 -6.85 -6.85
CA LEU A 623 4.67 -6.26 -6.41
C LEU A 623 5.87 -7.11 -6.87
N TYR A 624 5.82 -8.42 -6.67
CA TYR A 624 6.87 -9.35 -7.08
C TYR A 624 7.16 -9.23 -8.58
N ASN A 625 6.11 -9.29 -9.41
CA ASN A 625 6.25 -9.23 -10.86
C ASN A 625 6.76 -7.87 -11.34
N THR A 626 6.35 -6.78 -10.69
CA THR A 626 6.80 -5.42 -10.99
C THR A 626 8.30 -5.28 -10.73
N GLU A 627 8.77 -5.68 -9.55
CA GLU A 627 10.20 -5.61 -9.20
C GLU A 627 11.05 -6.57 -10.03
N LYS A 628 10.57 -7.80 -10.27
CA LYS A 628 11.22 -8.75 -11.18
C LYS A 628 11.38 -8.15 -12.57
N SER A 629 10.35 -7.49 -13.10
CA SER A 629 10.38 -6.87 -14.42
C SER A 629 11.37 -5.69 -14.50
N LYS A 630 11.48 -4.89 -13.43
CA LYS A 630 12.51 -3.83 -13.33
C LYS A 630 13.92 -4.41 -13.40
N LEU A 631 14.19 -5.45 -12.61
CA LEU A 631 15.50 -6.11 -12.62
C LEU A 631 15.83 -6.72 -14.00
N ILE A 632 14.86 -7.37 -14.64
CA ILE A 632 15.00 -7.88 -16.02
C ILE A 632 15.32 -6.75 -17.00
N HIS A 633 14.63 -5.62 -16.88
CA HIS A 633 14.86 -4.45 -17.71
C HIS A 633 16.28 -3.88 -17.52
N ASP A 634 16.73 -3.76 -16.27
CA ASP A 634 18.07 -3.25 -15.92
C ASP A 634 19.19 -4.16 -16.45
N LEU A 635 19.03 -5.49 -16.32
CA LEU A 635 19.97 -6.44 -16.90
C LEU A 635 19.98 -6.35 -18.42
N ARG A 636 18.81 -6.34 -19.07
CA ARG A 636 18.70 -6.22 -20.53
C ARG A 636 19.32 -4.92 -21.05
N SER A 637 19.10 -3.80 -20.35
CA SER A 637 19.71 -2.51 -20.67
C SER A 637 21.24 -2.57 -20.53
N SER A 638 21.74 -3.18 -19.46
CA SER A 638 23.19 -3.35 -19.24
C SER A 638 23.84 -4.26 -20.28
N ILE A 639 23.14 -5.33 -20.70
CA ILE A 639 23.58 -6.22 -21.79
C ILE A 639 23.67 -5.43 -23.11
N ASN A 640 22.66 -4.63 -23.44
CA ASN A 640 22.66 -3.81 -24.65
C ASN A 640 23.78 -2.76 -24.64
N ASN A 641 24.03 -2.13 -23.49
CA ASN A 641 25.13 -1.19 -23.32
C ASN A 641 26.49 -1.86 -23.51
N ALA A 642 26.71 -3.04 -22.90
CA ALA A 642 27.93 -3.82 -23.09
C ALA A 642 28.09 -4.29 -24.54
N ARG A 643 27.00 -4.74 -25.19
CA ARG A 643 26.99 -5.10 -26.61
C ARG A 643 27.42 -3.94 -27.49
N ALA A 644 26.87 -2.75 -27.27
CA ALA A 644 27.22 -1.57 -28.05
C ALA A 644 28.68 -1.13 -27.86
N ALA A 645 29.21 -1.22 -26.63
CA ALA A 645 30.62 -0.96 -26.37
C ALA A 645 31.53 -2.00 -27.04
N LEU A 646 31.25 -3.31 -26.87
CA LEU A 646 32.04 -4.38 -27.46
C LEU A 646 32.03 -4.32 -29.00
N GLY A 647 30.93 -3.85 -29.60
CA GLY A 647 30.81 -3.64 -31.06
C GLY A 647 31.78 -2.62 -31.66
N VAL A 648 32.55 -1.90 -30.83
CA VAL A 648 33.68 -1.08 -31.32
C VAL A 648 34.83 -1.95 -31.84
N TYR A 649 35.08 -3.11 -31.22
CA TYR A 649 36.25 -3.96 -31.53
C TYR A 649 35.90 -5.37 -32.00
N HIS A 650 34.70 -5.86 -31.71
CA HIS A 650 34.31 -7.24 -31.92
C HIS A 650 33.19 -7.36 -32.95
N GLN A 651 33.20 -8.46 -33.70
CA GLN A 651 32.09 -8.83 -34.59
C GLN A 651 30.93 -9.43 -33.78
N ASP A 652 29.72 -9.40 -34.33
CA ASP A 652 28.50 -9.81 -33.62
C ASP A 652 28.59 -11.22 -33.00
N GLU A 653 29.26 -12.18 -33.66
CA GLU A 653 29.40 -13.55 -33.13
C GLU A 653 30.30 -13.61 -31.87
N GLU A 654 31.41 -12.87 -31.84
CA GLU A 654 32.27 -12.78 -30.66
C GLU A 654 31.57 -12.08 -29.50
N ILE A 655 30.71 -11.09 -29.80
CA ILE A 655 29.91 -10.40 -28.78
C ILE A 655 28.89 -11.35 -28.17
N LYS A 656 28.22 -12.19 -28.99
CA LYS A 656 27.30 -13.20 -28.49
C LYS A 656 28.00 -14.17 -27.53
N GLU A 657 29.18 -14.66 -27.88
CA GLU A 657 29.95 -15.57 -27.02
C GLU A 657 30.34 -14.90 -25.70
N LYS A 658 30.84 -13.65 -25.75
CA LYS A 658 31.23 -12.88 -24.55
C LYS A 658 30.06 -12.55 -23.61
N LEU A 659 28.83 -12.46 -24.13
CA LEU A 659 27.62 -12.11 -23.36
C LEU A 659 26.69 -13.32 -23.12
N ALA A 660 27.11 -14.53 -23.49
CA ALA A 660 26.28 -15.73 -23.45
C ALA A 660 25.82 -16.08 -22.03
N ALA A 661 26.71 -15.94 -21.04
CA ALA A 661 26.39 -16.22 -19.64
C ALA A 661 25.31 -15.27 -19.09
N GLU A 662 25.35 -13.99 -19.47
CA GLU A 662 24.38 -12.98 -19.04
C GLU A 662 23.03 -13.14 -19.74
N HIS A 663 23.04 -13.50 -21.04
CA HIS A 663 21.82 -13.83 -21.77
C HIS A 663 21.15 -15.07 -21.18
N LYS A 664 21.92 -16.11 -20.85
CA LYS A 664 21.39 -17.31 -20.21
C LYS A 664 20.71 -16.98 -18.87
N VAL A 665 21.35 -16.17 -18.02
CA VAL A 665 20.74 -15.73 -16.75
C VAL A 665 19.44 -14.95 -17.00
N LEU A 666 19.41 -14.06 -18.00
CA LEU A 666 18.21 -13.32 -18.38
C LEU A 666 17.09 -14.26 -18.83
N GLU A 667 17.39 -15.25 -19.67
CA GLU A 667 16.44 -16.27 -20.14
C GLU A 667 15.93 -17.14 -18.99
N ASP A 668 16.82 -17.62 -18.12
CA ASP A 668 16.49 -18.44 -16.94
C ASP A 668 15.54 -17.67 -15.99
N ILE A 669 15.78 -16.37 -15.77
CA ILE A 669 14.92 -15.53 -14.91
C ILE A 669 13.57 -15.27 -15.58
N ILE A 670 13.53 -15.04 -16.89
CA ILE A 670 12.28 -14.86 -17.64
C ILE A 670 11.45 -16.15 -17.60
N ALA A 671 12.08 -17.31 -17.81
CA ALA A 671 11.44 -18.62 -17.84
C ALA A 671 11.05 -19.17 -16.45
N SER A 672 11.65 -18.66 -15.38
CA SER A 672 11.37 -19.12 -14.01
C SER A 672 9.96 -18.74 -13.54
N ASP A 673 9.11 -19.77 -13.35
CA ASP A 673 7.80 -19.69 -12.72
C ASP A 673 7.93 -19.44 -11.20
N GLN A 674 7.94 -18.17 -10.79
CA GLN A 674 7.71 -17.64 -9.42
C GLN A 674 8.32 -18.41 -8.22
N SER A 675 9.33 -19.24 -8.45
CA SER A 675 9.90 -20.16 -7.46
C SER A 675 11.14 -19.59 -6.80
N GLN A 676 11.78 -18.58 -7.42
CA GLN A 676 12.94 -17.90 -6.87
C GLN A 676 12.54 -16.61 -6.15
N SER A 677 13.11 -16.41 -4.97
CA SER A 677 12.96 -15.15 -4.23
C SER A 677 13.61 -13.98 -4.98
N LEU A 678 13.03 -12.78 -4.85
CA LEU A 678 13.58 -11.56 -5.45
C LEU A 678 15.02 -11.29 -5.02
N PHE A 679 15.38 -11.68 -3.79
CA PHE A 679 16.75 -11.52 -3.30
C PHE A 679 17.79 -12.23 -4.18
N LYS A 680 17.49 -13.48 -4.55
CA LYS A 680 18.40 -14.29 -5.36
C LYS A 680 18.52 -13.69 -6.77
N ILE A 681 17.38 -13.32 -7.35
CA ILE A 681 17.30 -12.67 -8.66
C ILE A 681 18.09 -11.35 -8.66
N GLU A 682 17.89 -10.49 -7.65
CA GLU A 682 18.57 -9.21 -7.49
C GLU A 682 20.08 -9.39 -7.35
N PHE A 683 20.51 -10.36 -6.55
CA PHE A 683 21.93 -10.65 -6.33
C PHE A 683 22.61 -11.12 -7.63
N ASP A 684 22.02 -12.10 -8.32
CA ASP A 684 22.55 -12.63 -9.57
C ASP A 684 22.59 -11.53 -10.65
N ILE A 685 21.52 -10.74 -10.79
CA ILE A 685 21.47 -9.62 -11.73
C ILE A 685 22.50 -8.54 -11.39
N SER A 686 22.62 -8.14 -10.13
CA SER A 686 23.57 -7.08 -9.73
C SER A 686 25.01 -7.48 -10.00
N PHE A 687 25.36 -8.76 -9.73
CA PHE A 687 26.67 -9.30 -10.07
C PHE A 687 26.94 -9.25 -11.59
N LYS A 688 25.95 -9.64 -12.40
CA LYS A 688 26.05 -9.57 -13.87
C LYS A 688 26.14 -8.15 -14.41
N ILE A 689 25.33 -7.22 -13.90
CA ILE A 689 25.39 -5.80 -14.28
C ILE A 689 26.77 -5.23 -13.99
N THR A 690 27.36 -5.54 -12.83
CA THR A 690 28.71 -5.08 -12.47
C THR A 690 29.77 -5.62 -13.44
N ALA A 691 29.68 -6.90 -13.81
CA ALA A 691 30.58 -7.49 -14.80
C ALA A 691 30.43 -6.84 -16.19
N LEU A 692 29.20 -6.57 -16.63
CA LEU A 692 28.90 -5.89 -17.89
C LEU A 692 29.43 -4.44 -17.91
N GLN A 693 29.27 -3.71 -16.81
CA GLN A 693 29.86 -2.38 -16.63
C GLN A 693 31.39 -2.44 -16.70
N GLY A 694 32.00 -3.47 -16.10
CA GLY A 694 33.44 -3.74 -16.23
C GLY A 694 33.88 -3.90 -17.69
N GLN A 695 33.13 -4.64 -18.51
CA GLN A 695 33.41 -4.78 -19.95
C GLN A 695 33.35 -3.43 -20.68
N VAL A 696 32.33 -2.60 -20.40
CA VAL A 696 32.21 -1.25 -20.99
C VAL A 696 33.43 -0.39 -20.64
N GLN A 697 33.88 -0.43 -19.38
CA GLN A 697 35.05 0.34 -18.94
C GLN A 697 36.35 -0.16 -19.58
N MET A 698 36.51 -1.48 -19.74
CA MET A 698 37.66 -2.05 -20.45
C MET A 698 37.74 -1.57 -21.91
N VAL A 699 36.60 -1.51 -22.61
CA VAL A 699 36.55 -0.97 -23.99
C VAL A 699 36.96 0.50 -24.00
N ARG A 700 36.44 1.33 -23.11
CA ARG A 700 36.83 2.77 -23.02
C ARG A 700 38.32 2.94 -22.77
N ALA A 701 38.87 2.18 -21.82
CA ALA A 701 40.29 2.20 -21.52
C ALA A 701 41.13 1.81 -22.76
N LYS A 702 40.71 0.77 -23.48
CA LYS A 702 41.38 0.34 -24.72
C LYS A 702 41.36 1.41 -25.80
N ILE A 703 40.22 2.06 -26.05
CA ILE A 703 40.12 3.18 -27.02
C ILE A 703 41.10 4.30 -26.63
N LYS A 704 41.15 4.66 -25.35
CA LYS A 704 42.06 5.70 -24.87
C LYS A 704 43.52 5.30 -25.01
N ASP A 705 43.86 4.05 -24.71
CA ASP A 705 45.23 3.57 -24.82
C ASP A 705 45.68 3.49 -26.29
N ASP A 706 44.80 3.10 -27.22
CA ASP A 706 45.06 3.09 -28.67
C ASP A 706 45.32 4.51 -29.21
N CYS A 707 44.56 5.52 -28.76
CA CYS A 707 44.66 6.89 -29.25
C CYS A 707 45.67 7.78 -28.50
N ARG A 708 46.03 7.44 -27.24
CA ARG A 708 46.91 8.27 -26.39
C ARG A 708 48.26 8.61 -27.02
N PRO A 709 48.97 7.68 -27.71
CA PRO A 709 50.24 8.01 -28.36
C PRO A 709 50.09 9.11 -29.41
N THR A 710 49.09 9.02 -30.28
CA THR A 710 48.85 9.99 -31.36
C THR A 710 48.44 11.35 -30.81
N VAL A 711 47.54 11.39 -29.82
CA VAL A 711 47.14 12.63 -29.14
C VAL A 711 48.34 13.28 -28.43
N GLY A 712 49.18 12.47 -27.78
CA GLY A 712 50.42 12.92 -27.16
C GLY A 712 51.39 13.54 -28.16
N GLU A 713 51.59 12.91 -29.30
CA GLU A 713 52.48 13.38 -30.38
C GLU A 713 52.02 14.71 -30.97
N ILE A 714 50.73 14.84 -31.32
CA ILE A 714 50.13 16.09 -31.82
C ILE A 714 50.35 17.25 -30.84
N ASN A 715 50.08 17.01 -29.55
CA ASN A 715 50.26 18.01 -28.50
C ASN A 715 51.73 18.39 -28.30
N ASN A 716 52.66 17.43 -28.38
CA ASN A 716 54.10 17.68 -28.31
C ASN A 716 54.57 18.54 -29.49
N GLN A 717 54.11 18.26 -30.71
CA GLN A 717 54.45 19.06 -31.90
C GLN A 717 53.86 20.48 -31.86
N LEU A 718 52.77 20.71 -31.14
CA LEU A 718 52.26 22.06 -30.87
C LEU A 718 53.12 22.81 -29.86
N ARG A 719 53.51 22.15 -28.76
CA ARG A 719 54.34 22.76 -27.71
C ARG A 719 55.77 23.06 -28.18
N ALA A 720 56.33 22.22 -29.04
CA ALA A 720 57.67 22.40 -29.60
C ALA A 720 57.74 23.52 -30.65
N PHE A 721 56.62 24.10 -31.07
CA PHE A 721 56.60 25.17 -32.06
C PHE A 721 57.21 26.45 -31.51
N ASN A 722 58.28 26.92 -32.16
CA ASN A 722 58.93 28.18 -31.81
C ASN A 722 59.11 29.07 -33.05
N ALA A 723 58.27 30.10 -33.16
CA ALA A 723 58.35 31.09 -34.22
C ALA A 723 59.33 32.25 -33.93
N SER A 724 59.89 32.34 -32.72
CA SER A 724 60.73 33.48 -32.30
C SER A 724 62.05 33.61 -33.08
N ALA A 725 62.44 32.58 -33.83
CA ALA A 725 63.61 32.59 -34.70
C ALA A 725 63.39 33.35 -36.03
N LEU A 726 62.18 33.81 -36.34
CA LEU A 726 61.87 34.51 -37.60
C LEU A 726 61.85 36.03 -37.41
N SER A 727 62.45 36.76 -38.35
CA SER A 727 62.43 38.24 -38.39
C SER A 727 61.03 38.77 -38.70
N ALA A 728 60.63 39.87 -38.05
CA ALA A 728 59.34 40.55 -38.24
C ALA A 728 59.03 40.93 -39.71
N HIS A 729 60.05 41.02 -40.57
CA HIS A 729 59.89 41.39 -41.99
C HIS A 729 59.68 40.17 -42.90
N ASN A 730 59.66 38.96 -42.33
CA ASN A 730 59.39 37.74 -43.08
C ASN A 730 57.90 37.69 -43.49
N PRO A 731 57.58 37.60 -44.79
CA PRO A 731 56.20 37.70 -45.26
C PRO A 731 55.33 36.51 -44.83
N PHE A 732 55.92 35.41 -44.32
CA PHE A 732 55.17 34.24 -43.84
C PHE A 732 54.72 34.34 -42.38
N ILE A 733 55.16 35.33 -41.59
CA ILE A 733 54.82 35.39 -40.14
C ILE A 733 53.31 35.39 -39.90
N THR A 734 52.55 36.23 -40.61
CA THR A 734 51.09 36.29 -40.46
C THR A 734 50.42 34.97 -40.83
N VAL A 735 50.82 34.40 -41.98
CA VAL A 735 50.24 33.14 -42.49
C VAL A 735 50.60 31.97 -41.58
N LEU A 736 51.81 31.95 -41.03
CA LEU A 736 52.24 30.93 -40.08
C LEU A 736 51.47 31.04 -38.76
N GLY A 737 51.19 32.25 -38.29
CA GLY A 737 50.32 32.51 -37.14
C GLY A 737 48.91 31.99 -37.35
N GLU A 738 48.30 32.25 -38.51
CA GLU A 738 46.98 31.70 -38.88
C GLU A 738 46.99 30.17 -38.89
N LYS A 739 48.02 29.54 -39.48
CA LYS A 739 48.14 28.08 -39.54
C LYS A 739 48.40 27.45 -38.17
N GLN A 740 49.18 28.10 -37.30
CA GLN A 740 49.36 27.67 -35.92
C GLN A 740 48.05 27.78 -35.12
N ASN A 741 47.27 28.85 -35.31
CA ASN A 741 45.98 29.00 -34.64
C ASN A 741 45.00 27.90 -35.06
N LEU A 742 44.90 27.58 -36.36
CA LEU A 742 44.07 26.48 -36.84
C LEU A 742 44.52 25.12 -36.30
N ALA A 743 45.83 24.85 -36.28
CA ALA A 743 46.37 23.61 -35.70
C ALA A 743 46.08 23.51 -34.20
N SER A 744 46.18 24.61 -33.45
CA SER A 744 45.80 24.67 -32.03
C SER A 744 44.30 24.43 -31.81
N GLN A 745 43.44 25.02 -32.65
CA GLN A 745 41.99 24.84 -32.57
C GLN A 745 41.57 23.37 -32.77
N GLU A 746 42.08 22.72 -33.82
CA GLU A 746 41.77 21.31 -34.07
C GLU A 746 42.36 20.39 -33.01
N ALA A 747 43.54 20.71 -32.44
CA ALA A 747 44.07 19.94 -31.32
C ALA A 747 43.26 20.13 -30.02
N THR A 748 42.70 21.32 -29.77
CA THR A 748 41.74 21.51 -28.68
C THR A 748 40.51 20.63 -28.89
N ARG A 749 39.90 20.66 -30.09
CA ARG A 749 38.77 19.79 -30.45
C ARG A 749 39.10 18.30 -30.26
N LEU A 750 40.29 17.88 -30.67
CA LEU A 750 40.80 16.52 -30.47
C LEU A 750 40.87 16.15 -28.97
N ASN A 751 41.46 17.02 -28.15
CA ASN A 751 41.56 16.80 -26.71
C ASN A 751 40.17 16.76 -26.04
N ASP A 752 39.23 17.61 -26.49
CA ASP A 752 37.85 17.62 -25.99
C ASP A 752 37.13 16.31 -26.30
N GLU A 753 37.20 15.81 -27.54
CA GLU A 753 36.63 14.51 -27.92
C GLU A 753 37.31 13.34 -27.17
N PHE A 754 38.63 13.38 -26.98
CA PHE A 754 39.38 12.36 -26.25
C PHE A 754 39.00 12.32 -24.75
N ASN A 755 38.84 13.48 -24.11
CA ASN A 755 38.46 13.58 -22.71
C ASN A 755 36.99 13.19 -22.49
N ALA A 756 36.10 13.50 -23.43
CA ALA A 756 34.67 13.19 -23.34
C ALA A 756 34.36 11.68 -23.41
N LEU A 757 35.29 10.83 -23.86
CA LEU A 757 35.09 9.38 -23.99
C LEU A 757 34.65 8.68 -22.69
N ASP A 758 35.04 9.18 -21.51
CA ASP A 758 34.67 8.55 -20.24
C ASP A 758 33.23 8.85 -19.82
N GLN A 759 32.63 9.92 -20.36
CA GLN A 759 31.30 10.38 -19.96
C GLN A 759 30.22 10.05 -21.00
N ARG A 760 30.61 9.75 -22.25
CA ARG A 760 29.66 9.37 -23.31
C ARG A 760 28.93 8.06 -22.97
N PRO A 761 27.64 7.88 -23.30
CA PRO A 761 26.94 6.60 -23.17
C PRO A 761 27.62 5.49 -24.00
N ALA A 762 27.51 4.23 -23.55
CA ALA A 762 28.12 3.09 -24.23
C ALA A 762 27.60 2.92 -25.67
N THR A 763 26.32 3.22 -25.89
CA THR A 763 25.65 3.20 -27.21
C THR A 763 26.21 4.22 -28.20
N GLU A 764 26.86 5.28 -27.73
CA GLU A 764 27.44 6.33 -28.57
C GLU A 764 28.96 6.18 -28.76
N LEU A 765 29.58 5.15 -28.18
CA LEU A 765 31.03 4.98 -28.23
C LEU A 765 31.54 4.83 -29.66
N LEU A 766 30.89 4.01 -30.51
CA LEU A 766 31.30 3.83 -31.91
C LEU A 766 31.30 5.16 -32.69
N THR A 767 30.25 5.97 -32.53
CA THR A 767 30.16 7.29 -33.16
C THR A 767 31.23 8.24 -32.61
N SER A 768 31.54 8.15 -31.32
CA SER A 768 32.56 8.95 -30.66
C SER A 768 33.97 8.60 -31.14
N VAL A 769 34.27 7.31 -31.34
CA VAL A 769 35.55 6.87 -31.93
C VAL A 769 35.71 7.45 -33.33
N ARG A 770 34.68 7.37 -34.19
CA ARG A 770 34.74 7.98 -35.54
C ARG A 770 34.98 9.49 -35.52
N LYS A 771 34.35 10.21 -34.57
CA LYS A 771 34.59 11.65 -34.37
C LYS A 771 36.02 11.94 -33.92
N LEU A 772 36.56 11.08 -33.06
CA LEU A 772 37.94 11.17 -32.60
C LEU A 772 38.93 10.92 -33.74
N GLU A 773 38.71 9.90 -34.56
CA GLU A 773 39.51 9.60 -35.75
C GLU A 773 39.49 10.75 -36.78
N ASP A 774 38.33 11.37 -37.01
CA ASP A 774 38.23 12.59 -37.84
C ASP A 774 39.03 13.74 -37.22
N ALA A 775 38.88 13.99 -35.91
CA ALA A 775 39.61 15.05 -35.21
C ALA A 775 41.14 14.82 -35.27
N VAL A 776 41.61 13.58 -35.12
CA VAL A 776 43.03 13.23 -35.33
C VAL A 776 43.46 13.59 -36.75
N THR A 777 42.70 13.16 -37.75
CA THR A 777 43.02 13.40 -39.17
C THR A 777 43.08 14.90 -39.49
N GLN A 778 42.14 15.70 -38.99
CA GLN A 778 42.15 17.16 -39.20
C GLN A 778 43.33 17.82 -38.48
N ALA A 779 43.60 17.44 -37.22
CA ALA A 779 44.72 18.00 -36.45
C ALA A 779 46.07 17.71 -37.13
N GLU A 780 46.30 16.47 -37.60
CA GLU A 780 47.49 16.09 -38.36
C GLU A 780 47.62 16.89 -39.65
N LYS A 781 46.55 17.03 -40.43
CA LYS A 781 46.52 17.82 -41.67
C LYS A 781 46.90 19.28 -41.41
N HIS A 782 46.36 19.92 -40.38
CA HIS A 782 46.67 21.31 -40.06
C HIS A 782 48.08 21.48 -39.50
N LEU A 783 48.59 20.53 -38.72
CA LEU A 783 49.99 20.49 -38.30
C LEU A 783 50.96 20.35 -39.48
N GLN A 784 50.67 19.46 -40.43
CA GLN A 784 51.46 19.30 -41.66
C GLN A 784 51.49 20.60 -42.48
N GLN A 785 50.35 21.27 -42.63
CA GLN A 785 50.27 22.58 -43.31
C GLN A 785 51.13 23.63 -42.59
N ARG A 786 51.05 23.71 -41.26
CA ARG A 786 51.89 24.61 -40.46
C ARG A 786 53.38 24.31 -40.65
N ASN A 787 53.79 23.05 -40.55
CA ASN A 787 55.19 22.63 -40.71
C ASN A 787 55.72 22.93 -42.11
N SER A 788 54.90 22.73 -43.14
CA SER A 788 55.22 23.14 -44.51
C SER A 788 55.42 24.66 -44.63
N MET A 789 54.55 25.47 -44.01
CA MET A 789 54.71 26.92 -44.01
C MET A 789 55.93 27.38 -43.21
N LEU A 790 56.24 26.76 -42.08
CA LEU A 790 57.46 27.03 -41.31
C LEU A 790 58.70 26.79 -42.15
N THR A 791 58.73 25.68 -42.91
CA THR A 791 59.83 25.37 -43.83
C THR A 791 60.02 26.48 -44.87
N LYS A 792 58.93 26.97 -45.48
CA LYS A 792 58.99 28.10 -46.43
C LYS A 792 59.45 29.40 -45.76
N ALA A 793 58.98 29.68 -44.53
CA ALA A 793 59.39 30.84 -43.76
C ALA A 793 60.89 30.80 -43.44
N LEU A 794 61.44 29.64 -43.08
CA LEU A 794 62.87 29.45 -42.83
C LEU A 794 63.72 29.69 -44.08
N ILE A 795 63.24 29.31 -45.27
CA ILE A 795 63.92 29.64 -46.53
C ILE A 795 64.02 31.16 -46.73
N ILE A 796 62.93 31.90 -46.50
CA ILE A 796 62.96 33.37 -46.59
C ILE A 796 63.87 33.98 -45.53
N GLN A 797 63.84 33.46 -44.30
CA GLN A 797 64.73 33.91 -43.24
C GLN A 797 66.20 33.77 -43.65
N ARG A 798 66.57 32.60 -44.18
CA ARG A 798 67.91 32.36 -44.76
C ARG A 798 68.24 33.37 -45.86
N ARG A 799 67.31 33.61 -46.80
CA ARG A 799 67.51 34.59 -47.89
C ARG A 799 67.73 36.01 -47.36
N MET A 800 66.98 36.44 -46.35
CA MET A 800 67.15 37.74 -45.70
C MET A 800 68.47 37.86 -44.95
N GLU A 801 68.99 36.75 -44.44
CA GLU A 801 70.27 36.69 -43.73
C GLU A 801 71.49 36.60 -44.67
N SER A 802 71.27 36.25 -45.94
CA SER A 802 72.31 36.13 -46.97
C SER A 802 73.13 37.41 -47.12
N LYS A 803 74.40 37.23 -47.48
CA LYS A 803 75.36 38.34 -47.63
C LYS A 803 74.92 39.25 -48.78
N GLU A 804 74.51 38.66 -49.89
CA GLU A 804 74.09 39.30 -51.13
C GLU A 804 72.90 40.23 -50.90
N TYR A 805 71.88 39.74 -50.18
CA TYR A 805 70.69 40.52 -49.85
C TYR A 805 71.00 41.72 -48.94
N LYS A 806 71.79 41.49 -47.87
CA LYS A 806 72.23 42.57 -46.97
C LYS A 806 73.06 43.62 -47.70
N MET A 807 73.88 43.20 -48.65
CA MET A 807 74.67 44.11 -49.48
C MET A 807 73.78 44.95 -50.43
N SER A 808 72.77 44.33 -51.05
CA SER A 808 71.79 45.05 -51.85
C SER A 808 71.01 46.09 -51.03
N LEU A 809 70.60 45.75 -49.80
CA LEU A 809 69.96 46.70 -48.89
C LEU A 809 70.90 47.86 -48.53
N ARG A 810 72.17 47.58 -48.25
CA ARG A 810 73.17 48.61 -47.96
C ARG A 810 73.38 49.57 -49.13
N LEU A 811 73.33 49.06 -50.37
CA LEU A 811 73.36 49.90 -51.57
C LEU A 811 72.15 50.85 -51.61
N ILE A 812 70.94 50.33 -51.39
CA ILE A 812 69.71 51.15 -51.38
C ILE A 812 69.81 52.27 -50.34
N VAL A 813 70.36 51.98 -49.15
CA VAL A 813 70.59 52.98 -48.10
C VAL A 813 71.59 54.05 -48.55
N LYS A 814 72.74 53.66 -49.13
CA LYS A 814 73.71 54.63 -49.67
C LYS A 814 73.11 55.51 -50.78
N LEU A 815 72.27 54.93 -51.65
CA LEU A 815 71.55 55.67 -52.68
C LEU A 815 70.55 56.67 -52.08
N GLN A 816 69.86 56.28 -51.01
CA GLN A 816 68.94 57.15 -50.28
C GLN A 816 69.66 58.32 -49.60
N GLU A 817 70.76 58.05 -48.90
CA GLU A 817 71.57 59.07 -48.23
C GLU A 817 72.06 60.11 -49.24
N GLU A 818 72.54 59.65 -50.39
CA GLU A 818 73.01 60.53 -51.46
C GLU A 818 71.88 61.32 -52.13
N PHE A 819 70.72 60.69 -52.33
CA PHE A 819 69.52 61.38 -52.82
C PHE A 819 69.08 62.50 -51.86
N VAL A 820 69.04 62.23 -50.55
CA VAL A 820 68.71 63.23 -49.52
C VAL A 820 69.75 64.35 -49.49
N ARG A 821 71.05 64.02 -49.62
CA ARG A 821 72.13 65.02 -49.66
C ARG A 821 71.99 65.96 -50.86
N LEU A 822 71.54 65.47 -52.02
CA LEU A 822 71.33 66.30 -53.21
C LEU A 822 70.07 67.17 -53.12
N LEU A 823 69.17 66.91 -52.16
CA LEU A 823 68.05 67.78 -51.81
C LEU A 823 68.37 68.71 -50.63
N ASP A 824 69.65 68.86 -50.28
CA ASP A 824 70.06 69.78 -49.22
C ASP A 824 69.77 71.25 -49.57
N GLU A 825 69.81 72.09 -48.55
CA GLU A 825 69.53 73.53 -48.67
C GLU A 825 70.39 74.25 -49.71
N THR A 826 71.58 73.73 -50.02
CA THR A 826 72.49 74.35 -50.99
C THR A 826 72.00 74.14 -52.42
N HIS A 827 71.53 72.93 -52.74
CA HIS A 827 71.08 72.58 -54.09
C HIS A 827 69.69 73.16 -54.38
N ILE A 828 68.79 73.15 -53.38
CA ILE A 828 67.46 73.77 -53.51
C ILE A 828 67.55 75.28 -53.68
N LYS A 829 68.39 75.99 -52.89
CA LYS A 829 68.59 77.44 -53.08
C LYS A 829 69.16 77.78 -54.45
N ALA A 830 70.07 76.94 -54.97
CA ALA A 830 70.61 77.12 -56.31
C ALA A 830 69.54 76.92 -57.39
N ALA A 831 68.65 75.94 -57.22
CA ALA A 831 67.52 75.70 -58.12
C ALA A 831 66.51 76.85 -58.11
N ILE A 832 66.12 77.34 -56.93
CA ILE A 832 65.23 78.50 -56.76
C ILE A 832 65.80 79.75 -57.44
N LYS A 833 67.12 79.96 -57.32
CA LYS A 833 67.79 81.10 -57.98
C LYS A 833 67.67 81.03 -59.51
N ASN A 834 67.74 79.83 -60.09
CA ASN A 834 67.70 79.63 -61.54
C ASN A 834 66.26 79.50 -62.08
N HIS A 835 65.31 79.15 -61.21
CA HIS A 835 63.90 78.92 -61.53
C HIS A 835 62.99 79.56 -60.46
N PRO A 836 62.90 80.89 -60.41
CA PRO A 836 62.16 81.60 -59.36
C PRO A 836 60.66 81.31 -59.35
N ASP A 837 60.07 80.99 -60.50
CA ASP A 837 58.64 80.67 -60.64
C ASP A 837 58.23 79.38 -59.90
N ASP A 838 59.18 78.48 -59.64
CA ASP A 838 58.96 77.20 -58.96
C ASP A 838 59.32 77.26 -57.47
N GLN A 839 59.58 78.44 -56.90
CA GLN A 839 60.16 78.59 -55.56
C GLN A 839 59.41 77.81 -54.47
N GLN A 840 58.07 77.89 -54.46
CA GLN A 840 57.26 77.20 -53.46
C GLN A 840 57.37 75.67 -53.61
N ALA A 841 57.24 75.16 -54.83
CA ALA A 841 57.29 73.73 -55.11
C ALA A 841 58.69 73.12 -54.84
N LEU A 842 59.77 73.87 -55.09
CA LEU A 842 61.14 73.46 -54.78
C LEU A 842 61.41 73.41 -53.26
N GLU A 843 60.83 74.34 -52.49
CA GLU A 843 60.96 74.35 -51.03
C GLU A 843 60.17 73.21 -50.37
N GLU A 844 59.03 72.81 -50.95
CA GLU A 844 58.25 71.66 -50.50
C GLU A 844 59.02 70.33 -50.63
N LEU A 845 59.86 70.17 -51.68
CA LEU A 845 60.71 68.98 -51.83
C LEU A 845 61.71 68.82 -50.68
N ARG A 846 62.14 69.93 -50.06
CA ARG A 846 63.07 69.92 -48.92
C ARG A 846 62.43 69.47 -47.61
N GLN A 847 61.12 69.62 -47.45
CA GLN A 847 60.45 69.35 -46.18
C GLN A 847 60.43 67.86 -45.81
N ASN A 848 60.41 66.95 -46.80
CA ASN A 848 60.45 65.51 -46.55
C ASN A 848 61.15 64.70 -47.68
N PRO A 849 62.48 64.83 -47.82
CA PRO A 849 63.24 64.19 -48.90
C PRO A 849 63.24 62.66 -48.78
N GLN A 850 63.06 62.12 -47.57
CA GLN A 850 62.97 60.68 -47.33
C GLN A 850 61.66 60.10 -47.87
N ALA A 851 60.51 60.72 -47.59
CA ALA A 851 59.23 60.28 -48.15
C ALA A 851 59.24 60.35 -49.68
N LEU A 852 59.88 61.37 -50.24
CA LEU A 852 60.04 61.50 -51.68
C LEU A 852 60.87 60.36 -52.29
N PHE A 853 61.94 59.92 -51.63
CA PHE A 853 62.72 58.74 -52.08
C PHE A 853 61.93 57.43 -51.95
N GLN A 854 61.09 57.31 -50.92
CA GLN A 854 60.31 56.11 -50.65
C GLN A 854 59.07 55.97 -51.55
N GLY A 855 58.51 57.06 -52.06
CA GLY A 855 57.32 57.03 -52.93
C GLY A 855 57.58 56.25 -54.23
N ASN A 856 56.69 55.30 -54.54
CA ASN A 856 56.87 54.38 -55.68
C ASN A 856 56.87 55.09 -57.04
N ASN A 857 56.04 56.13 -57.20
CA ASN A 857 55.93 56.89 -58.45
C ASN A 857 56.03 58.38 -58.15
N LEU A 858 56.82 59.10 -58.95
CA LEU A 858 56.84 60.56 -58.97
C LEU A 858 55.84 61.06 -60.01
N SER A 859 55.10 62.12 -59.72
CA SER A 859 54.31 62.81 -60.75
C SER A 859 55.25 63.41 -61.80
N LYS A 860 54.75 63.65 -63.02
CA LYS A 860 55.55 64.29 -64.07
C LYS A 860 56.13 65.63 -63.60
N GLU A 861 55.32 66.42 -62.89
CA GLU A 861 55.74 67.68 -62.26
C GLU A 861 56.86 67.50 -61.24
N GLN A 862 56.81 66.45 -60.40
CA GLN A 862 57.87 66.15 -59.45
C GLN A 862 59.17 65.70 -60.13
N VAL A 863 59.07 64.92 -61.21
CA VAL A 863 60.25 64.53 -62.01
C VAL A 863 60.91 65.76 -62.60
N ASP A 864 60.12 66.66 -63.20
CA ASP A 864 60.59 67.91 -63.80
C ASP A 864 61.23 68.84 -62.74
N LEU A 865 60.63 68.92 -61.54
CA LEU A 865 61.19 69.69 -60.41
C LEU A 865 62.49 69.09 -59.88
N LEU A 866 62.61 67.77 -59.79
CA LEU A 866 63.85 67.11 -59.36
C LEU A 866 64.98 67.33 -60.37
N ASP A 867 64.68 67.30 -61.67
CA ASP A 867 65.67 67.59 -62.72
C ASP A 867 66.16 69.04 -62.67
N LYS A 868 65.30 70.00 -62.27
CA LYS A 868 65.69 71.40 -62.02
C LYS A 868 66.63 71.54 -60.81
N VAL A 869 66.55 70.64 -59.83
CA VAL A 869 67.47 70.61 -58.67
C VAL A 869 68.78 69.94 -59.04
N ASP A 870 68.69 68.67 -59.48
CA ASP A 870 69.83 67.88 -59.91
C ASP A 870 69.36 66.66 -60.74
N LEU A 871 69.80 66.58 -61.99
CA LEU A 871 69.49 65.49 -62.94
C LEU A 871 69.82 64.07 -62.42
N ARG A 872 70.65 63.96 -61.37
CA ARG A 872 71.05 62.67 -60.80
C ARG A 872 70.01 62.11 -59.84
N LEU A 873 69.14 62.94 -59.29
CA LEU A 873 68.10 62.53 -58.33
C LEU A 873 67.19 61.44 -58.92
N ASN A 874 66.69 61.66 -60.14
CA ASN A 874 65.86 60.70 -60.84
C ASN A 874 66.61 59.39 -61.16
N LYS A 875 67.90 59.48 -61.56
CA LYS A 875 68.75 58.30 -61.80
C LYS A 875 68.98 57.47 -60.54
N LEU A 876 69.33 58.12 -59.42
CA LEU A 876 69.56 57.44 -58.13
C LEU A 876 68.30 56.73 -57.64
N LYS A 877 67.12 57.36 -57.81
CA LYS A 877 65.84 56.76 -57.45
C LYS A 877 65.48 55.58 -58.36
N ALA A 878 65.69 55.69 -59.67
CA ALA A 878 65.45 54.59 -60.61
C ALA A 878 66.32 53.37 -60.28
N ILE A 879 67.61 53.58 -60.01
CA ILE A 879 68.53 52.52 -59.59
C ILE A 879 68.03 51.88 -58.28
N ALA A 880 67.69 52.67 -57.27
CA ALA A 880 67.18 52.16 -56.00
C ALA A 880 65.89 51.34 -56.17
N ASN A 881 64.99 51.77 -57.06
CA ASN A 881 63.75 51.05 -57.36
C ASN A 881 64.01 49.67 -57.99
N ASP A 882 64.98 49.56 -58.89
CA ASP A 882 65.35 48.28 -59.50
C ASP A 882 65.88 47.28 -58.47
N PHE A 883 66.77 47.71 -57.57
CA PHE A 883 67.26 46.87 -56.47
C PHE A 883 66.15 46.53 -55.47
N LYS A 884 65.25 47.49 -55.14
CA LYS A 884 64.08 47.24 -54.28
C LYS A 884 63.14 46.19 -54.90
N LEU A 885 62.83 46.30 -56.19
CA LEU A 885 61.96 45.35 -56.89
C LEU A 885 62.55 43.95 -56.88
N MET A 886 63.85 43.83 -57.19
CA MET A 886 64.55 42.56 -57.15
C MET A 886 64.57 41.95 -55.73
N ASN A 887 64.87 42.75 -54.71
CA ASN A 887 64.82 42.31 -53.31
C ASN A 887 63.43 41.83 -52.91
N ASN A 888 62.38 42.56 -53.29
CA ASN A 888 60.99 42.18 -53.03
C ASN A 888 60.59 40.87 -53.73
N ASN A 889 61.11 40.60 -54.93
CA ASN A 889 60.90 39.33 -55.63
C ASN A 889 61.67 38.17 -54.95
N TYR A 890 62.85 38.44 -54.41
CA TYR A 890 63.69 37.43 -53.75
C TYR A 890 63.15 36.97 -52.40
N ILE A 891 62.65 37.92 -51.59
CA ILE A 891 62.04 37.62 -50.29
C ILE A 891 60.52 37.45 -50.39
N ASN A 892 59.99 37.07 -51.56
CA ASN A 892 58.55 36.92 -51.79
C ASN A 892 57.97 35.60 -51.23
N ARG A 893 56.67 35.57 -50.95
CA ARG A 893 55.96 34.32 -50.58
C ARG A 893 56.01 33.26 -51.69
N ASN A 894 56.04 33.66 -52.95
CA ASN A 894 56.28 32.75 -54.05
C ASN A 894 57.80 32.52 -54.21
N LEU A 895 58.29 31.43 -53.62
CA LEU A 895 59.72 31.09 -53.58
C LEU A 895 60.34 30.89 -54.98
N ASP A 896 59.50 30.61 -55.98
CA ASP A 896 59.91 30.30 -57.34
C ASP A 896 60.13 31.56 -58.21
N LEU A 897 59.69 32.75 -57.73
CA LEU A 897 59.87 34.01 -58.46
C LEU A 897 61.36 34.31 -58.70
N LEU A 898 62.19 34.08 -57.68
CA LEU A 898 63.62 34.28 -57.79
C LEU A 898 64.36 33.38 -56.78
N GLY A 899 65.08 32.38 -57.30
CA GLY A 899 65.96 31.51 -56.52
C GLY A 899 67.32 32.17 -56.23
N ASP A 900 68.05 31.62 -55.26
CA ASP A 900 69.31 32.19 -54.74
C ASP A 900 70.36 32.44 -55.83
N GLU A 901 70.60 31.47 -56.72
CA GLU A 901 71.54 31.61 -57.84
C GLU A 901 71.11 32.69 -58.84
N ARG A 902 69.82 32.69 -59.21
CA ARG A 902 69.27 33.71 -60.12
C ARG A 902 69.30 35.11 -59.51
N TYR A 903 69.06 35.23 -58.20
CA TYR A 903 69.17 36.49 -57.49
C TYR A 903 70.60 37.00 -57.49
N GLY A 904 71.59 36.16 -57.18
CA GLY A 904 73.01 36.53 -57.23
C GLY A 904 73.43 37.04 -58.61
N ASN A 905 73.07 36.32 -59.66
CA ASN A 905 73.37 36.70 -61.05
C ASN A 905 72.66 38.00 -61.47
N LEU A 906 71.38 38.14 -61.12
CA LEU A 906 70.61 39.36 -61.43
C LEU A 906 71.14 40.57 -60.65
N LEU A 907 71.52 40.38 -59.38
CA LEU A 907 72.12 41.41 -58.55
C LEU A 907 73.44 41.88 -59.16
N LEU A 908 74.32 40.94 -59.56
CA LEU A 908 75.58 41.25 -60.22
C LEU A 908 75.35 42.00 -61.54
N SER A 909 74.45 41.51 -62.39
CA SER A 909 74.10 42.15 -63.66
C SER A 909 73.55 43.58 -63.46
N LYS A 910 72.74 43.82 -62.42
CA LYS A 910 72.24 45.16 -62.07
C LYS A 910 73.36 46.06 -61.53
N VAL A 911 74.29 45.53 -60.74
CA VAL A 911 75.47 46.27 -60.29
C VAL A 911 76.32 46.72 -61.49
N GLU A 912 76.61 45.81 -62.42
CA GLU A 912 77.32 46.13 -63.66
C GLU A 912 76.55 47.16 -64.49
N ALA A 913 75.24 46.98 -64.69
CA ALA A 913 74.43 47.88 -65.51
C ALA A 913 74.35 49.30 -64.94
N HIS A 914 74.34 49.48 -63.61
CA HIS A 914 74.04 50.79 -63.02
C HIS A 914 75.22 51.50 -62.36
N ILE A 915 76.12 50.79 -61.68
CA ILE A 915 77.11 51.40 -60.77
C ILE A 915 78.54 50.88 -60.93
N HIS A 916 78.76 49.84 -61.74
CA HIS A 916 80.06 49.26 -62.06
C HIS A 916 80.20 49.09 -63.58
N ASN A 917 80.20 50.21 -64.33
CA ASN A 917 80.33 50.23 -65.79
C ASN A 917 81.23 51.36 -66.30
N SER A 918 81.47 51.36 -67.62
CA SER A 918 82.25 52.37 -68.33
C SER A 918 81.47 53.67 -68.60
N GLN A 919 80.43 54.00 -67.83
CA GLN A 919 79.59 55.18 -68.05
C GLN A 919 79.38 56.00 -66.76
N MET A 920 80.17 55.75 -65.72
CA MET A 920 80.01 56.40 -64.41
C MET A 920 80.21 57.92 -64.42
N GLU A 921 80.90 58.48 -65.42
CA GLU A 921 81.11 59.93 -65.55
C GLU A 921 79.79 60.67 -65.77
N HIS A 922 78.74 59.99 -66.25
CA HIS A 922 77.40 60.56 -66.40
C HIS A 922 76.74 60.99 -65.09
N PHE A 923 77.27 60.56 -63.94
CA PHE A 923 76.89 61.07 -62.62
C PHE A 923 77.58 62.38 -62.25
N SER A 924 78.28 63.00 -63.20
CA SER A 924 78.84 64.35 -63.10
C SER A 924 78.37 65.30 -64.21
N ASP A 925 77.56 64.79 -65.15
CA ASP A 925 76.96 65.60 -66.23
C ASP A 925 76.11 66.74 -65.64
N GLY A 926 76.09 67.89 -66.31
CA GLY A 926 75.35 69.09 -65.89
C GLY A 926 75.95 69.85 -64.70
N LYS A 927 76.88 69.26 -63.93
CA LYS A 927 77.58 69.95 -62.82
C LYS A 927 78.95 70.48 -63.20
N ARG A 928 79.62 69.82 -64.15
CA ARG A 928 80.90 70.27 -64.74
C ARG A 928 80.63 70.89 -66.10
N SER A 929 81.50 71.82 -66.54
CA SER A 929 81.39 72.37 -67.88
C SER A 929 81.59 71.27 -68.94
N ASP A 930 80.96 71.43 -70.09
CA ASP A 930 81.05 70.47 -71.20
C ASP A 930 82.50 70.17 -71.59
N PHE A 931 83.37 71.18 -71.52
CA PHE A 931 84.80 71.02 -71.77
C PHE A 931 85.50 70.12 -70.73
N VAL A 932 85.22 70.30 -69.44
CA VAL A 932 85.76 69.45 -68.37
C VAL A 932 85.21 68.02 -68.50
N GLN A 933 83.95 67.87 -68.85
CA GLN A 933 83.33 66.57 -69.02
C GLN A 933 83.85 65.84 -70.28
N TRP A 934 84.12 66.58 -71.35
CA TRP A 934 84.78 66.08 -72.56
C TRP A 934 86.20 65.61 -72.26
N LEU A 935 86.99 66.40 -71.52
CA LEU A 935 88.34 66.04 -71.06
C LEU A 935 88.31 64.74 -70.23
N ARG A 936 87.36 64.64 -69.31
CA ARG A 936 87.21 63.47 -68.43
C ARG A 936 86.87 62.22 -69.23
N THR A 937 85.95 62.32 -70.19
CA THR A 937 85.45 61.18 -70.97
C THR A 937 86.44 60.73 -72.05
N ASN A 938 87.04 61.66 -72.80
CA ASN A 938 87.81 61.35 -74.00
C ASN A 938 89.33 61.29 -73.76
N ILE A 939 89.82 61.83 -72.64
CA ILE A 939 91.26 61.88 -72.34
C ILE A 939 91.56 61.19 -71.01
N LEU A 940 91.03 61.70 -69.88
CA LEU A 940 91.42 61.20 -68.56
C LEU A 940 91.00 59.74 -68.34
N LYS A 941 89.78 59.37 -68.75
CA LYS A 941 89.29 58.01 -68.61
C LYS A 941 90.06 57.00 -69.48
N PRO A 942 90.29 57.20 -70.79
CA PRO A 942 91.13 56.31 -71.58
C PRO A 942 92.55 56.18 -71.02
N VAL A 943 93.17 57.29 -70.58
CA VAL A 943 94.51 57.28 -69.99
C VAL A 943 94.53 56.45 -68.70
N GLN A 944 93.60 56.68 -67.77
CA GLN A 944 93.53 55.91 -66.54
C GLN A 944 93.16 54.43 -66.80
N SER A 945 92.35 54.13 -67.82
CA SER A 945 92.03 52.75 -68.24
C SER A 945 93.26 52.03 -68.78
N LEU A 946 94.10 52.75 -69.53
CA LEU A 946 95.39 52.26 -70.02
C LEU A 946 96.35 51.98 -68.85
N THR A 947 96.41 52.87 -67.86
CA THR A 947 97.20 52.69 -66.63
C THR A 947 96.76 51.44 -65.86
N HIS A 948 95.45 51.21 -65.74
CA HIS A 948 94.90 50.02 -65.10
C HIS A 948 95.21 48.75 -65.90
N TYR A 949 95.07 48.77 -67.23
CA TYR A 949 95.40 47.63 -68.10
C TYR A 949 96.87 47.24 -68.02
N VAL A 950 97.77 48.23 -68.00
CA VAL A 950 99.21 48.04 -67.84
C VAL A 950 99.53 47.52 -66.44
N GLY A 951 98.97 48.12 -65.38
CA GLY A 951 99.15 47.66 -63.99
C GLY A 951 98.66 46.22 -63.75
N PHE A 952 97.54 45.84 -64.36
CA PHE A 952 97.00 44.48 -64.35
C PHE A 952 97.96 43.47 -65.00
N LYS A 953 98.54 43.80 -66.17
CA LYS A 953 99.51 42.94 -66.86
C LYS A 953 100.83 42.75 -66.10
N ILE A 954 101.19 43.68 -65.22
CA ILE A 954 102.44 43.65 -64.44
C ILE A 954 102.21 43.03 -63.03
N GLY A 955 100.98 42.63 -62.70
CA GLY A 955 100.67 41.87 -61.48
C GLY A 955 100.60 42.70 -60.19
N VAL A 956 100.34 44.01 -60.28
CA VAL A 956 100.21 44.86 -59.09
C VAL A 956 98.81 44.70 -58.47
N GLU A 957 98.72 44.14 -57.25
CA GLU A 957 97.46 43.79 -56.57
C GLU A 957 96.46 44.95 -56.39
N SER A 958 96.91 46.21 -56.36
CA SER A 958 96.01 47.36 -56.25
C SER A 958 95.22 47.65 -57.53
N TYR A 959 95.68 47.17 -58.69
CA TYR A 959 95.06 47.36 -60.01
C TYR A 959 94.24 46.14 -60.47
N THR A 960 94.03 45.14 -59.62
CA THR A 960 93.19 43.97 -59.94
C THR A 960 91.80 44.05 -59.31
N LYS A 961 91.61 44.87 -58.26
CA LYS A 961 90.34 44.96 -57.50
C LYS A 961 89.34 46.02 -57.99
N ASN A 962 89.78 47.08 -58.67
CA ASN A 962 88.93 48.24 -59.00
C ASN A 962 88.94 48.54 -60.51
N ARG A 963 88.19 47.75 -61.29
CA ARG A 963 88.07 47.91 -62.76
C ARG A 963 87.60 49.31 -63.19
N PHE A 964 86.82 49.99 -62.36
CA PHE A 964 86.36 51.36 -62.58
C PHE A 964 86.88 52.29 -61.47
N PHE A 965 87.21 53.52 -61.82
CA PHE A 965 87.86 54.49 -60.94
C PHE A 965 87.32 55.89 -61.21
N THR A 966 87.42 56.79 -60.23
CA THR A 966 87.03 58.18 -60.42
C THR A 966 88.11 58.97 -61.16
N THR A 967 87.68 59.74 -62.16
CA THR A 967 88.55 60.69 -62.87
C THR A 967 88.67 61.99 -62.07
N ALA A 968 89.80 62.69 -62.23
CA ALA A 968 89.97 64.02 -61.64
C ALA A 968 88.82 64.96 -62.09
N GLY A 969 88.13 65.59 -61.11
CA GLY A 969 86.93 66.39 -61.36
C GLY A 969 85.59 65.68 -61.15
N ALA A 970 85.58 64.40 -60.75
CA ALA A 970 84.39 63.68 -60.34
C ALA A 970 83.57 64.41 -59.27
N THR A 971 82.26 64.22 -59.30
CA THR A 971 81.37 64.65 -58.23
C THR A 971 81.40 63.65 -57.07
N LYS A 972 80.96 64.09 -55.88
CA LYS A 972 80.82 63.20 -54.71
C LYS A 972 79.90 62.01 -54.98
N THR A 973 78.87 62.20 -55.81
CA THR A 973 77.92 61.15 -56.22
C THR A 973 78.62 60.08 -57.06
N GLU A 974 79.39 60.49 -58.07
CA GLU A 974 80.15 59.56 -58.89
C GLU A 974 81.16 58.76 -58.05
N ASP A 975 81.88 59.43 -57.15
CA ASP A 975 82.84 58.78 -56.26
C ASP A 975 82.20 57.77 -55.31
N LEU A 976 81.09 58.14 -54.67
CA LEU A 976 80.32 57.24 -53.83
C LEU A 976 79.85 55.99 -54.60
N LEU A 977 79.31 56.17 -55.81
CA LEU A 977 78.78 55.07 -56.62
C LEU A 977 79.89 54.18 -57.17
N VAL A 978 81.03 54.72 -57.59
CA VAL A 978 82.18 53.94 -58.07
C VAL A 978 82.78 53.12 -56.93
N VAL A 979 83.01 53.73 -55.76
CA VAL A 979 83.54 53.02 -54.57
C VAL A 979 82.57 51.91 -54.14
N THR A 980 81.28 52.23 -54.08
CA THR A 980 80.24 51.26 -53.68
C THR A 980 80.05 50.16 -54.73
N GLY A 981 80.13 50.50 -56.02
CA GLY A 981 80.04 49.56 -57.14
C GLY A 981 81.21 48.58 -57.17
N ASN A 982 82.45 49.06 -56.96
CA ASN A 982 83.62 48.19 -56.84
C ASN A 982 83.56 47.29 -55.59
N GLU A 983 83.13 47.83 -54.44
CA GLU A 983 82.93 47.06 -53.20
C GLU A 983 81.91 45.94 -53.42
N LEU A 984 80.77 46.25 -54.05
CA LEU A 984 79.72 45.29 -54.35
C LEU A 984 80.18 44.24 -55.36
N TYR A 985 80.72 44.68 -56.50
CA TYR A 985 81.17 43.79 -57.56
C TYR A 985 82.23 42.81 -57.06
N THR A 986 83.25 43.27 -56.33
CA THR A 986 84.30 42.39 -55.79
C THR A 986 83.73 41.34 -54.86
N ASN A 987 82.80 41.73 -53.99
CA ASN A 987 82.18 40.82 -53.03
C ASN A 987 81.19 39.83 -53.67
N LEU A 988 80.51 40.22 -54.75
CA LEU A 988 79.53 39.39 -55.46
C LEU A 988 80.22 38.47 -56.48
N ALA A 989 81.19 38.97 -57.24
CA ALA A 989 81.96 38.19 -58.21
C ALA A 989 82.82 37.12 -57.52
N ALA A 990 83.34 37.38 -56.32
CA ALA A 990 84.03 36.38 -55.51
C ALA A 990 83.10 35.32 -54.90
N ALA A 991 81.78 35.54 -54.90
CA ALA A 991 80.78 34.55 -54.48
C ALA A 991 80.20 33.76 -55.65
N ALA A 992 80.33 34.26 -56.88
CA ALA A 992 79.87 33.62 -58.12
C ALA A 992 80.95 32.78 -58.83
N ALA A 993 82.23 33.04 -58.54
CA ALA A 993 83.37 32.23 -58.95
C ALA A 993 83.66 31.15 -57.89
#